data_AF-A0A817Y1X4-F1
#
_entry.id   AF-A0A817Y1X4-F1
#
_cell.length_a   1.000
_cell.length_b   1.000
_cell.length_c   1.000
_cell.angle_alpha   90.00
_cell.angle_beta   90.00
_cell.angle_gamma   90.00
#
_symmetry.space_group_name_H-M   'P 1'
#
loop_
_entity.id
_entity.type
_entity.pdbx_description
1 polymer ?
#
loop_
_entity_poly.entity_id
_entity_poly.type
_entity_poly.pdbx_seq_one_letter_code
_entity_poly.pdbx_strand_id
1 'polypeptide(L)'
;MESLDTFRYYWQAEISKDKSDQSNSINNISHTPTGDLCRLGTKSKNSIECHRPIPPASDLIRPTRGVNNNTSFTIGIRTFISSNSSLLKPTTNEPPSKKLKSSNLTLLDELIRDIDESTDVPFFNISLPREIALHIFDYLSMKDLYSCLQVCKSWHSLSCDELLWYNLYRRLKFNNLNKTNDDSWKNQVKEAILLNQQVTTNFKNHQCRTTKLTNRLGIVLTCANNNQTTIVAGYSSGIIRTWSIEAILDAEEDTEDHEQLDTPDIIYESTDTMQDTDLSSVKSVGLLKSDIYAMHDNGLLEIWTNDISDKPRFTQKLTSLPIKHLANDENILCAASRSKFSVWNFNEETPQYQELDFLNQFNDCIISFCMSSHHSVPISIVAANKSLWCMSLSNLIHRHSFYSILESDYVQKIPLDVHNDEPLAIVGLDREIKLFDLESGRCNIISTNYKNLPANIQLIRADKCPINEFVVAFDNYQISIFDRRQKEGAIQHFYNHYSTITTLQLDSWKLASTDTCGFVRLWDRRMNPHSLWHMNPQLHPVTHCSFDKQTLIFALTPYCKNPDMIDYHIDSDPLSGHVYVCDFKSDVSTQLGDDLKICTSSYDAPQASNRRIGLHTPYDIIHYDYQFRLIVVGDSTVGKSSLLRTFCDGMFSLDPDPTVGVDFHVRIVEVKPGIKVKLQLWDTAGQERFRSITRAYYRNSVGVLLIYDTTNYVSFTHVTSWLNDARQQIEPYHCVFLLVGTKIDRESERQVSTEEGKAFADFHNISFIETSSKSTLYVQEAFALIAREIYDLLIEGRINVQKGWDGVKAGPNVAAPAQNQPIDVTQNNQNYRSGCCGG
;
A
#
# COMPACT_ATOMS: atom_id res chain seq x y z
N MET A 1 -35.69 -19.45 -10.85
CA MET A 1 -34.87 -20.22 -9.89
C MET A 1 -34.71 -21.67 -10.33
N GLU A 2 -35.73 -22.32 -10.93
CA GLU A 2 -35.61 -23.71 -11.42
C GLU A 2 -34.51 -23.98 -12.47
N SER A 3 -34.08 -22.97 -13.25
CA SER A 3 -33.00 -23.11 -14.24
C SER A 3 -31.59 -23.18 -13.63
N LEU A 4 -31.41 -22.68 -12.41
CA LEU A 4 -30.12 -22.68 -11.71
C LEU A 4 -29.88 -24.00 -10.97
N ASP A 5 -30.96 -24.61 -10.48
CA ASP A 5 -30.89 -25.92 -9.83
C ASP A 5 -30.69 -27.05 -10.85
N THR A 6 -31.27 -26.92 -12.05
CA THR A 6 -30.99 -27.85 -13.16
C THR A 6 -29.53 -27.75 -13.62
N PHE A 7 -28.98 -26.53 -13.73
CA PHE A 7 -27.56 -26.36 -14.09
C PHE A 7 -26.62 -26.96 -13.04
N ARG A 8 -26.90 -26.76 -11.75
CA ARG A 8 -26.12 -27.37 -10.66
C ARG A 8 -26.18 -28.89 -10.64
N TYR A 9 -27.34 -29.46 -10.96
CA TYR A 9 -27.52 -30.92 -11.05
C TYR A 9 -26.67 -31.53 -12.19
N TYR A 10 -26.68 -30.93 -13.39
CA TYR A 10 -25.87 -31.42 -14.51
C TYR A 10 -24.36 -31.22 -14.29
N TRP A 11 -23.96 -30.09 -13.70
CA TRP A 11 -22.56 -29.81 -13.38
C TRP A 11 -21.98 -30.80 -12.34
N GLN A 12 -22.78 -31.19 -11.33
CA GLN A 12 -22.35 -32.20 -10.35
C GLN A 12 -22.31 -33.63 -10.93
N ALA A 13 -23.15 -33.91 -11.93
CA ALA A 13 -23.14 -35.18 -12.66
C ALA A 13 -21.91 -35.35 -13.59
N GLU A 14 -21.33 -34.25 -14.09
CA GLU A 14 -20.08 -34.29 -14.88
C GLU A 14 -18.85 -34.54 -13.99
N ILE A 15 -18.75 -33.86 -12.85
CA ILE A 15 -17.61 -34.02 -11.92
C ILE A 15 -17.54 -35.43 -11.31
N SER A 16 -18.67 -36.13 -11.22
CA SER A 16 -18.71 -37.51 -10.72
C SER A 16 -18.31 -38.56 -11.76
N LYS A 17 -18.32 -38.23 -13.06
CA LYS A 17 -17.79 -39.11 -14.12
C LYS A 17 -16.26 -39.05 -14.23
N ASP A 18 -15.66 -37.89 -13.99
CA ASP A 18 -14.19 -37.75 -14.04
C ASP A 18 -13.46 -38.44 -12.86
N LYS A 19 -14.18 -38.81 -11.80
CA LYS A 19 -13.62 -39.57 -10.66
C LYS A 19 -13.66 -41.08 -10.83
N SER A 20 -14.41 -41.63 -11.79
CA SER A 20 -14.44 -43.07 -12.05
C SER A 20 -13.32 -43.56 -12.99
N ASP A 21 -12.70 -42.66 -13.76
CA ASP A 21 -11.75 -43.03 -14.83
C ASP A 21 -10.26 -42.93 -14.44
N GLN A 22 -9.94 -42.55 -13.20
CA GLN A 22 -8.55 -42.49 -12.70
C GLN A 22 -8.15 -43.61 -11.72
N SER A 23 -8.94 -44.68 -11.57
CA SER A 23 -8.64 -45.76 -10.59
C SER A 23 -8.29 -47.13 -11.19
N ASN A 24 -8.09 -47.25 -12.51
CA ASN A 24 -7.67 -48.52 -13.13
C ASN A 24 -6.56 -48.32 -14.16
N SER A 25 -5.30 -48.36 -13.72
CA SER A 25 -4.20 -49.13 -14.36
C SER A 25 -2.81 -48.68 -13.87
N ILE A 26 -2.39 -49.24 -12.73
CA ILE A 26 -0.98 -49.52 -12.47
C ILE A 26 -0.92 -51.03 -12.21
N ASN A 27 -0.25 -51.80 -13.09
CA ASN A 27 0.62 -52.93 -12.75
C ASN A 27 1.14 -53.69 -13.99
N ASN A 28 2.45 -53.98 -13.97
CA ASN A 28 3.21 -55.05 -14.66
C ASN A 28 4.06 -54.73 -15.92
N ILE A 29 5.21 -54.09 -15.68
CA ILE A 29 6.62 -54.55 -15.83
C ILE A 29 7.05 -55.55 -16.96
N SER A 30 8.11 -55.10 -17.68
CA SER A 30 9.31 -55.73 -18.32
C SER A 30 9.22 -56.72 -19.50
N HIS A 31 9.94 -56.40 -20.60
CA HIS A 31 11.29 -56.92 -20.95
C HIS A 31 11.79 -56.29 -22.29
N THR A 32 13.05 -55.84 -22.31
CA THR A 32 13.89 -55.54 -23.51
C THR A 32 14.38 -56.86 -24.16
N PRO A 33 15.00 -56.97 -25.39
CA PRO A 33 15.99 -56.03 -25.96
C PRO A 33 16.20 -55.96 -27.51
N THR A 34 17.23 -55.19 -27.91
CA THR A 34 18.08 -55.25 -29.15
C THR A 34 17.60 -54.66 -30.48
N GLY A 35 18.50 -53.88 -31.11
CA GLY A 35 18.47 -53.64 -32.57
C GLY A 35 19.16 -52.37 -33.07
N ASP A 36 20.48 -52.30 -32.92
CA ASP A 36 21.35 -51.25 -33.48
C ASP A 36 21.51 -51.34 -35.02
N LEU A 37 21.89 -50.19 -35.61
CA LEU A 37 22.69 -49.96 -36.83
C LEU A 37 22.09 -49.81 -38.25
N CYS A 38 22.51 -48.68 -38.85
CA CYS A 38 22.92 -48.41 -40.25
C CYS A 38 21.80 -48.03 -41.28
N ARG A 39 21.94 -47.02 -42.16
CA ARG A 39 23.09 -46.17 -42.57
C ARG A 39 22.64 -45.11 -43.61
N LEU A 40 23.54 -44.13 -43.84
CA LEU A 40 23.71 -43.20 -44.99
C LEU A 40 22.92 -41.87 -44.90
N GLY A 41 23.51 -40.67 -45.06
CA GLY A 41 24.87 -40.28 -45.43
C GLY A 41 24.90 -38.97 -46.23
N THR A 42 25.52 -37.94 -45.63
CA THR A 42 26.50 -36.98 -46.24
C THR A 42 26.09 -35.79 -47.16
N LYS A 43 26.60 -34.60 -46.74
CA LYS A 43 27.25 -33.46 -47.48
C LYS A 43 26.31 -32.47 -48.23
N SER A 44 26.53 -31.15 -48.33
CA SER A 44 27.73 -30.25 -48.30
C SER A 44 27.32 -28.77 -48.02
N LYS A 45 27.96 -28.02 -47.11
CA LYS A 45 29.02 -26.95 -47.26
C LYS A 45 28.69 -25.62 -48.00
N ASN A 46 28.90 -24.52 -47.24
CA ASN A 46 29.56 -23.22 -47.57
C ASN A 46 28.82 -22.22 -48.51
N SER A 47 28.86 -20.89 -48.39
CA SER A 47 29.58 -19.91 -47.54
C SER A 47 29.19 -18.44 -47.91
N ILE A 48 29.05 -17.56 -46.89
CA ILE A 48 29.60 -16.17 -46.71
C ILE A 48 29.21 -15.01 -47.67
N GLU A 49 28.70 -13.89 -47.08
CA GLU A 49 29.20 -12.47 -47.10
C GLU A 49 28.03 -11.50 -46.76
N CYS A 50 27.96 -10.76 -45.62
CA CYS A 50 28.74 -9.64 -45.04
C CYS A 50 28.34 -8.21 -45.50
N HIS A 51 27.74 -7.43 -44.57
CA HIS A 51 27.83 -5.95 -44.33
C HIS A 51 27.39 -4.96 -45.45
N ARG A 52 26.79 -3.76 -45.26
CA ARG A 52 26.84 -2.68 -44.23
C ARG A 52 25.79 -1.55 -44.57
N PRO A 53 25.77 -0.31 -43.99
CA PRO A 53 24.65 0.30 -43.24
C PRO A 53 23.79 1.38 -43.95
N ILE A 54 22.76 1.85 -43.24
CA ILE A 54 21.80 2.93 -43.53
C ILE A 54 22.44 4.34 -43.37
N PRO A 55 22.14 5.33 -44.23
CA PRO A 55 22.40 6.75 -43.97
C PRO A 55 21.15 7.52 -43.43
N PRO A 56 21.34 8.65 -42.73
CA PRO A 56 20.33 9.24 -41.84
C PRO A 56 19.37 10.19 -42.55
N ALA A 57 18.20 10.36 -41.93
CA ALA A 57 17.20 11.35 -42.28
C ALA A 57 17.60 12.74 -41.77
N SER A 58 17.72 13.69 -42.69
CA SER A 58 17.61 15.11 -42.39
C SER A 58 16.67 15.74 -43.40
N ASP A 59 15.94 16.74 -42.91
CA ASP A 59 15.02 17.62 -43.61
C ASP A 59 13.59 17.10 -43.77
N LEU A 60 12.72 17.56 -42.89
CA LEU A 60 11.88 18.71 -43.26
C LEU A 60 11.22 19.35 -42.03
N ILE A 61 11.49 20.64 -41.91
CA ILE A 61 10.96 21.58 -40.93
C ILE A 61 9.55 22.04 -41.33
N ARG A 62 8.76 22.31 -40.29
CA ARG A 62 7.44 22.94 -40.14
C ARG A 62 7.25 24.31 -40.88
N PRO A 63 6.20 25.12 -40.59
CA PRO A 63 4.78 25.02 -40.99
C PRO A 63 4.26 26.37 -41.57
N THR A 64 2.97 26.50 -41.91
CA THR A 64 2.17 27.72 -41.60
C THR A 64 0.67 27.51 -41.85
N ARG A 65 -0.12 28.14 -40.98
CA ARG A 65 -1.60 28.09 -40.86
C ARG A 65 -2.31 29.03 -41.84
N GLY A 66 -3.58 28.73 -42.12
CA GLY A 66 -4.58 29.68 -42.60
C GLY A 66 -5.97 29.04 -42.72
N VAL A 67 -6.89 29.41 -41.82
CA VAL A 67 -8.29 28.96 -41.73
C VAL A 67 -9.18 29.84 -42.64
N ASN A 68 -10.18 29.26 -43.32
CA ASN A 68 -11.57 29.78 -43.39
C ASN A 68 -12.55 28.90 -44.21
N ASN A 69 -13.55 28.39 -43.49
CA ASN A 69 -15.00 28.23 -43.78
C ASN A 69 -15.54 28.28 -45.23
N ASN A 70 -16.15 27.19 -45.72
CA ASN A 70 -17.62 26.99 -45.79
C ASN A 70 -18.04 25.84 -46.73
N THR A 71 -18.87 24.94 -46.18
CA THR A 71 -20.01 24.20 -46.77
C THR A 71 -19.87 23.22 -47.95
N SER A 72 -20.39 22.02 -47.67
CA SER A 72 -21.22 21.12 -48.51
C SER A 72 -20.61 19.82 -49.03
N PHE A 73 -21.39 18.75 -48.79
CA PHE A 73 -21.22 17.36 -49.20
C PHE A 73 -21.17 17.21 -50.73
N THR A 74 -20.35 16.30 -51.26
CA THR A 74 -20.71 14.94 -51.78
C THR A 74 -19.72 14.48 -52.88
N ILE A 75 -19.56 13.15 -53.00
CA ILE A 75 -19.18 12.35 -54.19
C ILE A 75 -17.68 12.16 -54.46
N GLY A 76 -17.31 10.88 -54.65
CA GLY A 76 -16.80 10.52 -55.98
C GLY A 76 -15.48 9.80 -56.07
N ILE A 77 -15.57 8.47 -56.13
CA ILE A 77 -14.58 7.56 -56.71
C ILE A 77 -14.10 8.08 -58.08
N ARG A 78 -12.78 8.08 -58.32
CA ARG A 78 -12.19 8.13 -59.66
C ARG A 78 -11.37 6.87 -59.95
N THR A 79 -11.87 6.18 -60.96
CA THR A 79 -11.30 5.16 -61.86
C THR A 79 -9.85 5.31 -62.27
N PHE A 80 -9.19 4.18 -62.56
CA PHE A 80 -8.43 4.01 -63.81
C PHE A 80 -8.72 2.67 -64.47
N ILE A 81 -9.03 2.75 -65.76
CA ILE A 81 -9.30 1.70 -66.73
C ILE A 81 -7.98 1.35 -67.43
N SER A 82 -7.72 0.07 -67.67
CA SER A 82 -6.73 -0.43 -68.63
C SER A 82 -7.25 -0.28 -70.06
N SER A 83 -6.41 0.13 -71.01
CA SER A 83 -6.73 0.12 -72.43
C SER A 83 -5.58 -0.50 -73.24
N ASN A 84 -5.87 -1.46 -74.13
CA ASN A 84 -6.09 -1.17 -75.55
C ASN A 84 -6.27 -2.45 -76.40
N SER A 85 -7.10 -2.31 -77.43
CA SER A 85 -7.65 -3.28 -78.40
C SER A 85 -6.60 -3.90 -79.36
N SER A 86 -6.77 -5.04 -80.06
CA SER A 86 -7.92 -5.50 -80.87
C SER A 86 -7.69 -6.90 -81.52
N LEU A 87 -8.79 -7.56 -81.96
CA LEU A 87 -8.93 -8.60 -83.04
C LEU A 87 -8.32 -10.01 -82.79
N LEU A 88 -8.98 -11.18 -82.93
CA LEU A 88 -9.96 -11.74 -83.91
C LEU A 88 -10.62 -13.06 -83.38
N LYS A 89 -11.68 -13.56 -84.07
CA LYS A 89 -12.66 -14.63 -83.67
C LYS A 89 -12.21 -16.12 -83.93
N PRO A 90 -13.12 -17.14 -84.00
CA PRO A 90 -13.42 -18.16 -82.96
C PRO A 90 -13.22 -19.62 -83.46
N THR A 91 -13.37 -20.68 -82.62
CA THR A 91 -13.77 -22.09 -82.99
C THR A 91 -13.59 -23.05 -81.80
N THR A 92 -14.66 -23.65 -81.28
CA THR A 92 -15.18 -25.04 -81.45
C THR A 92 -14.60 -26.13 -80.53
N ASN A 93 -15.54 -26.85 -79.90
CA ASN A 93 -15.61 -28.31 -79.68
C ASN A 93 -14.82 -29.02 -78.55
N GLU A 94 -15.66 -29.65 -77.72
CA GLU A 94 -15.57 -31.01 -77.13
C GLU A 94 -14.92 -31.27 -75.75
N PRO A 95 -15.66 -31.98 -74.84
CA PRO A 95 -15.16 -32.64 -73.61
C PRO A 95 -14.90 -34.16 -73.90
N PRO A 96 -14.76 -35.11 -72.94
CA PRO A 96 -14.18 -35.17 -71.59
C PRO A 96 -13.10 -36.29 -71.49
N SER A 97 -12.75 -36.72 -70.26
CA SER A 97 -11.99 -37.94 -69.84
C SER A 97 -10.54 -37.68 -69.36
N LYS A 98 -10.11 -38.19 -68.20
CA LYS A 98 -10.21 -39.59 -67.76
C LYS A 98 -10.53 -39.76 -66.27
N LYS A 99 -11.43 -40.71 -66.02
CA LYS A 99 -11.57 -41.47 -64.78
C LYS A 99 -10.28 -42.25 -64.49
N LEU A 100 -9.88 -42.27 -63.21
CA LEU A 100 -9.27 -43.44 -62.58
C LEU A 100 -10.07 -43.76 -61.33
N LYS A 101 -10.39 -45.05 -61.19
CA LYS A 101 -11.41 -45.61 -60.28
C LYS A 101 -10.84 -45.90 -58.89
N SER A 102 -11.67 -45.58 -57.89
CA SER A 102 -12.01 -46.32 -56.66
C SER A 102 -10.92 -46.91 -55.75
N SER A 103 -10.97 -46.51 -54.47
CA SER A 103 -11.17 -47.46 -53.37
C SER A 103 -11.78 -46.77 -52.14
N ASN A 104 -13.04 -47.13 -51.85
CA ASN A 104 -13.76 -47.10 -50.57
C ASN A 104 -13.40 -46.00 -49.56
N LEU A 105 -14.05 -44.84 -49.69
CA LEU A 105 -14.29 -43.94 -48.56
C LEU A 105 -15.73 -44.16 -48.11
N THR A 106 -15.94 -44.26 -46.81
CA THR A 106 -17.29 -44.43 -46.25
C THR A 106 -18.07 -43.13 -46.39
N LEU A 107 -19.40 -43.20 -46.38
CA LEU A 107 -20.27 -42.00 -46.40
C LEU A 107 -19.91 -41.01 -45.26
N LEU A 108 -19.33 -41.54 -44.18
CA LEU A 108 -18.78 -40.77 -43.06
C LEU A 108 -17.51 -39.99 -43.45
N ASP A 109 -16.64 -40.55 -44.28
CA ASP A 109 -15.42 -39.88 -44.74
C ASP A 109 -15.72 -38.79 -45.77
N GLU A 110 -16.75 -38.96 -46.61
CA GLU A 110 -17.29 -37.89 -47.46
C GLU A 110 -17.95 -36.80 -46.60
N LEU A 111 -18.72 -37.16 -45.56
CA LEU A 111 -19.30 -36.19 -44.62
C LEU A 111 -18.24 -35.46 -43.80
N ILE A 112 -17.15 -36.12 -43.39
CA ILE A 112 -16.04 -35.48 -42.67
C ILE A 112 -15.30 -34.52 -43.59
N ARG A 113 -15.08 -34.89 -44.86
CA ARG A 113 -14.47 -34.00 -45.84
C ARG A 113 -15.36 -32.80 -46.18
N ASP A 114 -16.67 -33.01 -46.28
CA ASP A 114 -17.65 -31.93 -46.49
C ASP A 114 -17.84 -31.06 -45.23
N ILE A 115 -17.67 -31.61 -44.03
CA ILE A 115 -17.61 -30.83 -42.77
C ILE A 115 -16.32 -29.98 -42.72
N ASP A 116 -15.20 -30.52 -43.22
CA ASP A 116 -13.95 -29.76 -43.33
C ASP A 116 -14.00 -28.66 -44.40
N GLU A 117 -14.71 -28.87 -45.52
CA GLU A 117 -14.97 -27.87 -46.57
C GLU A 117 -16.11 -26.88 -46.22
N SER A 118 -17.03 -27.21 -45.31
CA SER A 118 -18.13 -26.32 -44.90
C SER A 118 -17.80 -25.39 -43.71
N THR A 119 -16.53 -25.34 -43.29
CA THR A 119 -16.05 -24.31 -42.33
C THR A 119 -15.87 -22.92 -42.94
N ASP A 120 -16.12 -22.75 -44.24
CA ASP A 120 -16.27 -21.44 -44.87
C ASP A 120 -17.69 -20.90 -44.61
N VAL A 121 -17.92 -20.37 -43.41
CA VAL A 121 -18.99 -19.37 -43.22
C VAL A 121 -18.61 -18.17 -44.09
N PRO A 122 -19.35 -17.85 -45.17
CA PRO A 122 -18.93 -16.87 -46.16
C PRO A 122 -19.27 -15.44 -45.71
N PHE A 123 -19.08 -15.13 -44.42
CA PHE A 123 -19.32 -13.77 -43.92
C PHE A 123 -18.06 -12.90 -44.04
N PHE A 124 -16.87 -13.49 -44.18
CA PHE A 124 -15.59 -12.77 -44.29
C PHE A 124 -14.71 -13.18 -45.46
N ASN A 125 -15.17 -14.04 -46.37
CA ASN A 125 -14.45 -14.30 -47.61
C ASN A 125 -14.78 -13.20 -48.63
N ILE A 126 -13.96 -12.13 -48.66
CA ILE A 126 -13.31 -11.54 -49.87
C ILE A 126 -12.85 -10.06 -49.72
N SER A 127 -13.26 -9.25 -48.74
CA SER A 127 -13.05 -7.78 -48.88
C SER A 127 -12.29 -7.02 -47.78
N LEU A 128 -11.79 -7.65 -46.71
CA LEU A 128 -11.06 -6.91 -45.67
C LEU A 128 -9.56 -7.21 -45.71
N PRO A 129 -8.70 -6.20 -45.95
CA PRO A 129 -7.26 -6.32 -45.76
C PRO A 129 -6.93 -6.78 -44.33
N ARG A 130 -5.89 -7.61 -44.20
CA ARG A 130 -5.43 -8.19 -42.92
C ARG A 130 -5.29 -7.11 -41.84
N GLU A 131 -4.77 -5.95 -42.20
CA GLU A 131 -4.52 -4.83 -41.30
C GLU A 131 -5.81 -4.28 -40.69
N ILE A 132 -6.88 -4.18 -41.51
CA ILE A 132 -8.19 -3.71 -41.03
C ILE A 132 -8.83 -4.77 -40.13
N ALA A 133 -8.66 -6.05 -40.47
CA ALA A 133 -9.17 -7.14 -39.63
C ALA A 133 -8.48 -7.16 -38.27
N LEU A 134 -7.16 -6.99 -38.24
CA LEU A 134 -6.40 -6.87 -36.99
C LEU A 134 -6.82 -5.63 -36.19
N HIS A 135 -7.07 -4.49 -36.85
CA HIS A 135 -7.61 -3.32 -36.17
C HIS A 135 -8.99 -3.56 -35.53
N ILE A 136 -9.88 -4.33 -36.18
CA ILE A 136 -11.18 -4.69 -35.60
C ILE A 136 -10.97 -5.60 -34.37
N PHE A 137 -10.11 -6.60 -34.49
CA PHE A 137 -9.85 -7.56 -33.42
C PHE A 137 -9.13 -6.89 -32.23
N ASP A 138 -8.37 -5.81 -32.46
CA ASP A 138 -7.72 -5.02 -31.42
C ASP A 138 -8.71 -4.27 -30.51
N TYR A 139 -9.98 -4.11 -30.92
CA TYR A 139 -11.04 -3.57 -30.05
C TYR A 139 -11.78 -4.64 -29.22
N LEU A 140 -11.55 -5.92 -29.50
CA LEU A 140 -12.22 -7.02 -28.80
C LEU A 140 -11.60 -7.26 -27.43
N SER A 141 -12.43 -7.68 -26.46
CA SER A 141 -11.91 -8.11 -25.17
C SER A 141 -11.19 -9.45 -25.30
N MET A 142 -10.34 -9.79 -24.32
CA MET A 142 -9.68 -11.11 -24.26
C MET A 142 -10.68 -12.27 -24.36
N LYS A 143 -11.84 -12.15 -23.71
CA LYS A 143 -12.90 -13.16 -23.76
C LYS A 143 -13.49 -13.31 -25.17
N ASP A 144 -13.65 -12.20 -25.87
CA ASP A 144 -14.19 -12.17 -27.23
C ASP A 144 -13.17 -12.72 -28.22
N LEU A 145 -11.87 -12.43 -28.03
CA LEU A 145 -10.78 -13.03 -28.82
C LEU A 145 -10.74 -14.55 -28.67
N TYR A 146 -10.94 -15.09 -27.46
CA TYR A 146 -11.07 -16.53 -27.24
C TYR A 146 -12.32 -17.12 -27.91
N SER A 147 -13.41 -16.36 -27.93
CA SER A 147 -14.63 -16.77 -28.63
C SER A 147 -14.41 -16.79 -30.15
N CYS A 148 -13.62 -15.87 -30.69
CA CYS A 148 -13.25 -15.82 -32.12
C CYS A 148 -12.42 -17.03 -32.58
N LEU A 149 -11.69 -17.71 -31.69
CA LEU A 149 -10.97 -18.94 -32.02
C LEU A 149 -11.90 -20.08 -32.44
N GLN A 150 -13.15 -20.06 -31.97
CA GLN A 150 -14.14 -21.12 -32.20
C GLN A 150 -15.02 -20.87 -33.43
N VAL A 151 -14.86 -19.73 -34.12
CA VAL A 151 -15.78 -19.29 -35.19
C VAL A 151 -15.46 -19.96 -36.53
N CYS A 152 -14.24 -19.78 -37.05
CA CYS A 152 -13.78 -20.43 -38.29
C CYS A 152 -12.25 -20.42 -38.38
N LYS A 153 -11.68 -21.18 -39.33
CA LYS A 153 -10.22 -21.30 -39.53
C LYS A 153 -9.56 -19.93 -39.78
N SER A 154 -10.21 -19.05 -40.56
CA SER A 154 -9.72 -17.69 -40.84
C SER A 154 -9.71 -16.78 -39.60
N TRP A 155 -10.77 -16.83 -38.78
CA TRP A 155 -10.85 -16.07 -37.53
C TRP A 155 -9.91 -16.61 -36.46
N HIS A 156 -9.68 -17.93 -36.43
CA HIS A 156 -8.67 -18.56 -35.60
C HIS A 156 -7.26 -18.04 -35.95
N SER A 157 -6.93 -17.96 -37.25
CA SER A 157 -5.64 -17.43 -37.69
C SER A 157 -5.44 -15.95 -37.32
N LEU A 158 -6.49 -15.12 -37.44
CA LEU A 158 -6.42 -13.68 -37.12
C LEU A 158 -6.39 -13.42 -35.60
N SER A 159 -7.11 -14.21 -34.81
CA SER A 159 -7.10 -14.09 -33.34
C SER A 159 -5.83 -14.62 -32.69
N CYS A 160 -5.07 -15.50 -33.35
CA CYS A 160 -3.76 -15.96 -32.93
C CYS A 160 -2.60 -15.08 -33.44
N ASP A 161 -2.89 -13.97 -34.12
CA ASP A 161 -1.86 -13.12 -34.73
C ASP A 161 -0.93 -12.50 -33.68
N GLU A 162 0.38 -12.62 -33.90
CA GLU A 162 1.39 -12.15 -32.97
C GLU A 162 1.31 -10.66 -32.68
N LEU A 163 0.93 -9.85 -33.67
CA LEU A 163 0.89 -8.40 -33.54
C LEU A 163 -0.25 -7.97 -32.61
N LEU A 164 -1.36 -8.71 -32.61
CA LEU A 164 -2.48 -8.51 -31.70
C LEU A 164 -2.10 -8.83 -30.26
N TRP A 165 -1.47 -9.99 -30.03
CA TRP A 165 -1.02 -10.39 -28.70
C TRP A 165 0.11 -9.50 -28.16
N TYR A 166 0.99 -9.01 -29.03
CA TYR A 166 2.00 -8.01 -28.68
C TYR A 166 1.37 -6.67 -28.28
N ASN A 167 0.39 -6.17 -29.03
CA ASN A 167 -0.33 -4.94 -28.68
C ASN A 167 -1.08 -5.09 -27.35
N LEU A 168 -1.68 -6.26 -27.11
CA LEU A 168 -2.37 -6.57 -25.88
C LEU A 168 -1.41 -6.67 -24.69
N TYR A 169 -0.25 -7.32 -24.87
CA TYR A 169 0.85 -7.32 -23.91
C TYR A 169 1.31 -5.91 -23.55
N ARG A 170 1.54 -5.07 -24.57
CA ARG A 170 1.94 -3.67 -24.39
C ARG A 170 0.88 -2.85 -23.65
N ARG A 171 -0.40 -3.06 -23.93
CA ARG A 171 -1.52 -2.42 -23.21
C ARG A 171 -1.57 -2.79 -21.74
N LEU A 172 -1.18 -4.02 -21.39
CA LEU A 172 -1.15 -4.48 -20.01
C LEU A 172 0.04 -3.90 -19.20
N LYS A 173 0.95 -3.13 -19.83
CA LYS A 173 2.09 -2.43 -19.19
C LYS A 173 2.94 -3.35 -18.28
N PHE A 174 3.24 -4.55 -18.76
CA PHE A 174 4.22 -5.43 -18.12
C PHE A 174 5.62 -5.01 -18.60
N ASN A 175 6.42 -4.44 -17.70
CA ASN A 175 7.71 -3.85 -18.05
C ASN A 175 8.87 -4.86 -18.11
N ASN A 176 8.66 -6.12 -17.74
CA ASN A 176 9.73 -7.11 -17.73
C ASN A 176 9.82 -7.79 -19.10
N LEU A 177 10.81 -7.38 -19.88
CA LEU A 177 11.16 -7.97 -21.16
C LEU A 177 12.29 -8.98 -20.95
N ASN A 178 11.95 -10.26 -20.84
CA ASN A 178 12.88 -11.34 -21.17
C ASN A 178 12.15 -12.27 -22.14
N LYS A 179 12.03 -11.84 -23.41
CA LYS A 179 11.59 -12.75 -24.46
C LYS A 179 12.71 -13.75 -24.71
N THR A 180 12.57 -14.95 -24.16
CA THR A 180 13.22 -16.14 -24.69
C THR A 180 12.84 -16.26 -26.18
N ASN A 181 13.83 -16.49 -27.06
CA ASN A 181 13.66 -16.34 -28.51
C ASN A 181 12.57 -17.23 -29.15
N ASP A 182 12.02 -18.20 -28.42
CA ASP A 182 11.05 -19.19 -28.93
C ASP A 182 9.60 -19.03 -28.41
N ASP A 183 9.31 -18.07 -27.52
CA ASP A 183 7.95 -17.95 -26.94
C ASP A 183 6.99 -17.03 -27.72
N SER A 184 5.78 -17.53 -27.96
CA SER A 184 4.70 -16.76 -28.58
C SER A 184 4.19 -15.65 -27.65
N TRP A 185 3.85 -14.48 -28.19
CA TRP A 185 3.29 -13.36 -27.41
C TRP A 185 2.02 -13.74 -26.65
N LYS A 186 1.25 -14.71 -27.17
CA LYS A 186 0.07 -15.26 -26.49
C LYS A 186 0.44 -15.96 -25.18
N ASN A 187 1.53 -16.72 -25.16
CA ASN A 187 2.02 -17.37 -23.93
C ASN A 187 2.50 -16.33 -22.92
N GLN A 188 3.22 -15.30 -23.37
CA GLN A 188 3.68 -14.22 -22.48
C GLN A 188 2.52 -13.45 -21.84
N VAL A 189 1.47 -13.16 -22.61
CA VAL A 189 0.24 -12.55 -22.05
C VAL A 189 -0.41 -13.48 -21.03
N LYS A 190 -0.45 -14.79 -21.29
CA LYS A 190 -1.00 -15.78 -20.35
C LYS A 190 -0.19 -15.82 -19.05
N GLU A 191 1.12 -15.91 -19.13
CA GLU A 191 2.02 -15.90 -17.96
C GLU A 191 1.86 -14.61 -17.17
N ALA A 192 1.81 -13.47 -17.83
CA ALA A 192 1.67 -12.18 -17.16
C ALA A 192 0.30 -12.04 -16.45
N ILE A 193 -0.78 -12.63 -17.00
CA ILE A 193 -2.08 -12.70 -16.32
C ILE A 193 -2.02 -13.63 -15.11
N LEU A 194 -1.43 -14.81 -15.24
CA LEU A 194 -1.27 -15.76 -14.13
C LEU A 194 -0.45 -15.12 -13.00
N LEU A 195 0.65 -14.44 -13.34
CA LEU A 195 1.48 -13.68 -12.42
C LEU A 195 0.67 -12.60 -11.68
N ASN A 196 -0.14 -11.80 -12.38
CA ASN A 196 -0.99 -10.80 -11.75
C ASN A 196 -2.05 -11.43 -10.83
N GLN A 197 -2.61 -12.58 -11.22
CA GLN A 197 -3.54 -13.32 -10.38
C GLN A 197 -2.85 -13.80 -9.10
N GLN A 198 -1.63 -14.34 -9.22
CA GLN A 198 -0.79 -14.78 -8.10
C GLN A 198 -0.44 -13.62 -7.16
N VAL A 199 0.04 -12.50 -7.68
CA VAL A 199 0.31 -11.30 -6.88
C VAL A 199 -0.96 -10.83 -6.16
N THR A 200 -2.12 -10.88 -6.84
CA THR A 200 -3.40 -10.52 -6.22
C THR A 200 -3.82 -11.51 -5.12
N THR A 201 -3.57 -12.81 -5.28
CA THR A 201 -3.81 -13.79 -4.23
C THR A 201 -2.86 -13.61 -3.05
N ASN A 202 -1.59 -13.29 -3.32
CA ASN A 202 -0.58 -13.07 -2.28
C ASN A 202 -0.94 -11.85 -1.44
N PHE A 203 -1.37 -10.75 -2.07
CA PHE A 203 -1.92 -9.59 -1.34
C PHE A 203 -3.14 -9.95 -0.48
N LYS A 204 -4.08 -10.76 -0.99
CA LYS A 204 -5.25 -11.20 -0.22
C LYS A 204 -4.88 -12.09 0.96
N ASN A 205 -3.81 -12.87 0.83
CA ASN A 205 -3.31 -13.76 1.86
C ASN A 205 -2.27 -13.10 2.78
N HIS A 206 -1.98 -11.80 2.58
CA HIS A 206 -0.89 -11.08 3.27
C HIS A 206 0.49 -11.73 3.13
N GLN A 207 0.75 -12.39 2.00
CA GLN A 207 2.00 -13.08 1.70
C GLN A 207 2.98 -12.14 0.98
N CYS A 208 4.23 -12.16 1.43
CA CYS A 208 5.34 -11.40 0.86
C CYS A 208 6.65 -12.08 1.26
N ARG A 209 7.60 -12.16 0.33
CA ARG A 209 9.01 -12.46 0.66
C ARG A 209 9.68 -11.17 1.07
N THR A 210 10.40 -11.20 2.19
CA THR A 210 11.09 -10.03 2.72
C THR A 210 12.56 -10.34 2.86
N THR A 211 13.39 -9.63 2.10
CA THR A 211 14.85 -9.70 2.18
C THR A 211 15.36 -8.50 2.96
N LYS A 212 16.12 -8.76 4.02
CA LYS A 212 16.80 -7.73 4.82
C LYS A 212 18.23 -7.56 4.30
N LEU A 213 18.58 -6.35 3.87
CA LEU A 213 19.95 -6.02 3.47
C LEU A 213 20.78 -5.71 4.72
N THR A 214 21.73 -6.58 5.05
CA THR A 214 22.57 -6.47 6.25
C THR A 214 23.71 -5.47 6.08
N ASN A 215 24.03 -4.77 7.16
CA ASN A 215 25.18 -3.88 7.22
C ASN A 215 26.37 -4.55 7.92
N ARG A 216 27.59 -4.06 7.67
CA ARG A 216 28.74 -4.36 8.55
C ARG A 216 28.46 -3.83 9.96
N LEU A 217 28.83 -4.60 10.98
CA LEU A 217 28.72 -4.23 12.39
C LEU A 217 29.40 -2.88 12.66
N GLY A 218 28.73 -2.00 13.41
CA GLY A 218 29.27 -0.69 13.82
C GLY A 218 29.01 0.47 12.84
N ILE A 219 28.35 0.23 11.70
CA ILE A 219 27.98 1.28 10.74
C ILE A 219 26.47 1.53 10.78
N VAL A 220 26.07 2.81 10.84
CA VAL A 220 24.65 3.21 10.90
C VAL A 220 24.19 3.70 9.54
N LEU A 221 23.06 3.17 9.05
CA LEU A 221 22.36 3.64 7.86
C LEU A 221 21.86 5.07 8.11
N THR A 222 22.18 6.02 7.22
CA THR A 222 21.78 7.42 7.37
C THR A 222 20.76 7.89 6.33
N CYS A 223 20.83 7.33 5.13
CA CYS A 223 19.91 7.59 4.03
C CYS A 223 19.92 6.43 3.02
N ALA A 224 18.85 6.29 2.26
CA ALA A 224 18.74 5.33 1.18
C ALA A 224 17.86 5.88 0.06
N ASN A 225 18.06 5.39 -1.15
CA ASN A 225 17.27 5.72 -2.32
C ASN A 225 17.28 4.54 -3.30
N ASN A 226 16.34 4.50 -4.25
CA ASN A 226 16.30 3.45 -5.26
C ASN A 226 15.71 3.97 -6.57
N ASN A 227 16.10 3.31 -7.67
CA ASN A 227 15.41 3.38 -8.95
C ASN A 227 14.77 2.00 -9.23
N GLN A 228 14.44 1.72 -10.48
CA GLN A 228 13.79 0.46 -10.87
C GLN A 228 14.73 -0.77 -10.79
N THR A 229 16.04 -0.57 -10.88
CA THR A 229 17.02 -1.67 -11.01
C THR A 229 18.02 -1.75 -9.86
N THR A 230 18.26 -0.65 -9.15
CA THR A 230 19.34 -0.51 -8.17
C THR A 230 18.87 0.20 -6.90
N ILE A 231 19.42 -0.23 -5.78
CA ILE A 231 19.26 0.38 -4.45
C ILE A 231 20.60 1.02 -4.08
N VAL A 232 20.56 2.22 -3.50
CA VAL A 232 21.75 2.93 -2.98
C VAL A 232 21.52 3.29 -1.52
N ALA A 233 22.49 3.01 -0.67
CA ALA A 233 22.49 3.39 0.74
C ALA A 233 23.74 4.18 1.11
N GLY A 234 23.56 5.21 1.93
CA GLY A 234 24.63 6.00 2.54
C GLY A 234 24.71 5.75 4.05
N TYR A 235 25.92 5.82 4.59
CA TYR A 235 26.21 5.44 5.97
C TYR A 235 26.88 6.56 6.79
N SER A 236 26.86 6.41 8.11
CA SER A 236 27.51 7.31 9.06
C SER A 236 29.03 7.37 8.90
N SER A 237 29.65 6.29 8.40
CA SER A 237 31.08 6.23 8.09
C SER A 237 31.50 7.03 6.84
N GLY A 238 30.54 7.51 6.04
CA GLY A 238 30.83 8.11 4.74
C GLY A 238 30.76 7.12 3.57
N ILE A 239 30.62 5.83 3.84
CA ILE A 239 30.55 4.77 2.81
C ILE A 239 29.22 4.84 2.06
N ILE A 240 29.27 4.53 0.76
CA ILE A 240 28.12 4.35 -0.11
C ILE A 240 28.10 2.89 -0.59
N ARG A 241 26.95 2.23 -0.53
CA ARG A 241 26.76 0.88 -1.07
C ARG A 241 25.61 0.83 -2.07
N THR A 242 25.74 -0.07 -3.04
CA THR A 242 24.68 -0.34 -4.00
C THR A 242 24.39 -1.82 -4.18
N TRP A 243 23.13 -2.14 -4.47
CA TRP A 243 22.64 -3.50 -4.73
C TRP A 243 21.77 -3.56 -5.98
N SER A 244 21.75 -4.71 -6.65
CA SER A 244 20.86 -4.97 -7.79
C SER A 244 19.54 -5.50 -7.27
N ILE A 245 18.43 -4.87 -7.65
CA ILE A 245 17.09 -5.34 -7.30
C ILE A 245 16.85 -6.70 -7.97
N GLU A 246 17.23 -6.87 -9.24
CA GLU A 246 17.05 -8.14 -9.95
C GLU A 246 17.82 -9.29 -9.28
N ALA A 247 19.09 -9.07 -8.90
CA ALA A 247 19.88 -10.09 -8.22
C ALA A 247 19.31 -10.47 -6.84
N ILE A 248 18.75 -9.49 -6.10
CA ILE A 248 18.09 -9.75 -4.81
C ILE A 248 16.82 -10.60 -5.00
N LEU A 249 16.06 -10.34 -6.06
CA LEU A 249 14.81 -11.07 -6.34
C LEU A 249 15.07 -12.49 -6.88
N ASP A 250 16.12 -12.66 -7.69
CA ASP A 250 16.49 -13.92 -8.34
C ASP A 250 17.33 -14.84 -7.45
N ALA A 251 17.82 -14.37 -6.29
CA ALA A 251 18.52 -15.24 -5.34
C ALA A 251 17.58 -16.37 -4.87
N GLU A 252 17.81 -17.59 -5.35
CA GLU A 252 17.12 -18.81 -4.91
C GLU A 252 17.66 -19.19 -3.51
N GLU A 253 16.78 -19.63 -2.60
CA GLU A 253 17.21 -20.22 -1.33
C GLU A 253 17.77 -21.62 -1.60
N ASP A 254 18.98 -21.66 -2.16
CA ASP A 254 19.73 -22.90 -2.27
C ASP A 254 20.39 -23.21 -0.92
N THR A 255 20.01 -24.38 -0.39
CA THR A 255 20.69 -25.22 0.63
C THR A 255 20.30 -25.07 2.11
N GLU A 256 20.13 -26.26 2.71
CA GLU A 256 19.65 -26.60 4.06
C GLU A 256 20.59 -26.16 5.21
N ASP A 257 21.51 -25.23 4.99
CA ASP A 257 22.50 -24.79 5.97
C ASP A 257 22.15 -23.39 6.52
N HIS A 258 21.29 -23.39 7.54
CA HIS A 258 20.76 -22.20 8.23
C HIS A 258 21.78 -21.29 8.97
N GLU A 259 23.08 -21.34 8.68
CA GLU A 259 24.09 -20.52 9.38
C GLU A 259 24.82 -19.48 8.52
N GLN A 260 24.60 -19.44 7.20
CA GLN A 260 25.10 -18.35 6.36
C GLN A 260 24.02 -17.94 5.34
N LEU A 261 23.17 -16.97 5.72
CA LEU A 261 22.39 -16.23 4.72
C LEU A 261 23.39 -15.51 3.82
N ASP A 262 23.55 -15.99 2.58
CA ASP A 262 24.33 -15.30 1.56
C ASP A 262 23.80 -13.86 1.45
N THR A 263 24.62 -12.92 1.92
CA THR A 263 24.29 -11.50 1.83
C THR A 263 24.24 -11.13 0.35
N PRO A 264 23.16 -10.51 -0.14
CA PRO A 264 23.04 -10.20 -1.56
C PRO A 264 24.25 -9.39 -2.04
N ASP A 265 24.81 -9.80 -3.18
CA ASP A 265 26.05 -9.25 -3.73
C ASP A 265 25.98 -7.71 -3.79
N ILE A 266 26.95 -7.08 -3.14
CA ILE A 266 27.14 -5.63 -3.20
C ILE A 266 27.74 -5.33 -4.57
N ILE A 267 27.03 -4.57 -5.42
CA ILE A 267 27.54 -4.18 -6.75
C ILE A 267 28.74 -3.24 -6.59
N TYR A 268 28.62 -2.29 -5.65
CA TYR A 268 29.63 -1.28 -5.41
C TYR A 268 29.67 -0.89 -3.93
N GLU A 269 30.88 -0.80 -3.38
CA GLU A 269 31.17 -0.24 -2.06
C GLU A 269 32.30 0.77 -2.22
N SER A 270 32.07 2.03 -1.84
CA SER A 270 33.13 3.03 -1.88
C SER A 270 34.26 2.66 -0.92
N THR A 271 35.48 2.48 -1.43
CA THR A 271 36.67 2.22 -0.61
C THR A 271 37.11 3.46 0.17
N ASP A 272 37.64 3.27 1.38
CA ASP A 272 38.28 4.30 2.22
C ASP A 272 39.44 4.98 1.48
N THR A 273 39.14 5.94 0.61
CA THR A 273 40.13 6.55 -0.29
C THR A 273 40.58 7.93 0.16
N MET A 274 40.39 8.29 1.44
CA MET A 274 40.98 9.49 2.01
C MET A 274 41.50 9.18 3.41
N GLN A 275 42.76 9.58 3.66
CA GLN A 275 43.44 9.52 4.96
C GLN A 275 42.48 9.93 6.08
N ASP A 276 42.44 9.14 7.15
CA ASP A 276 41.49 9.02 8.29
C ASP A 276 40.90 10.29 8.95
N THR A 277 41.07 11.51 8.42
CA THR A 277 40.74 12.75 9.12
C THR A 277 39.56 13.57 8.57
N ASP A 278 38.99 13.22 7.40
CA ASP A 278 37.92 14.03 6.76
C ASP A 278 36.63 13.28 6.38
N LEU A 279 36.48 12.00 6.76
CA LEU A 279 35.25 11.25 6.49
C LEU A 279 34.11 11.82 7.34
N SER A 280 33.05 12.28 6.68
CA SER A 280 31.84 12.79 7.34
C SER A 280 30.62 11.99 6.88
N SER A 281 29.62 11.88 7.75
CA SER A 281 28.41 11.10 7.51
C SER A 281 27.72 11.49 6.22
N VAL A 282 27.27 10.48 5.47
CA VAL A 282 26.49 10.71 4.26
C VAL A 282 25.11 11.21 4.67
N LYS A 283 24.75 12.41 4.20
CA LYS A 283 23.48 13.06 4.50
C LYS A 283 22.36 12.58 3.59
N SER A 284 22.63 12.47 2.30
CA SER A 284 21.67 12.09 1.27
C SER A 284 22.38 11.38 0.13
N VAL A 285 21.73 10.36 -0.42
CA VAL A 285 22.15 9.64 -1.61
C VAL A 285 21.00 9.59 -2.62
N GLY A 286 21.34 9.44 -3.89
CA GLY A 286 20.35 9.20 -4.91
C GLY A 286 20.95 8.85 -6.25
N LEU A 287 20.07 8.45 -7.16
CA LEU A 287 20.44 7.97 -8.49
C LEU A 287 20.09 9.04 -9.52
N LEU A 288 21.09 9.44 -10.29
CA LEU A 288 20.92 10.13 -11.55
C LEU A 288 20.71 9.09 -12.67
N LYS A 289 20.55 9.53 -13.92
CA LYS A 289 20.27 8.62 -15.04
C LYS A 289 21.34 7.53 -15.25
N SER A 290 22.61 7.86 -15.06
CA SER A 290 23.75 6.94 -15.20
C SER A 290 24.69 6.90 -13.99
N ASP A 291 24.52 7.85 -13.07
CA ASP A 291 25.47 8.16 -12.02
C ASP A 291 24.77 8.13 -10.65
N ILE A 292 25.53 7.99 -9.58
CA ILE A 292 25.06 8.04 -8.19
C ILE A 292 25.63 9.31 -7.57
N TYR A 293 24.81 10.06 -6.84
CA TYR A 293 25.32 11.16 -6.03
C TYR A 293 25.32 10.80 -4.55
N ALA A 294 26.30 11.33 -3.83
CA ALA A 294 26.35 11.35 -2.38
C ALA A 294 26.68 12.76 -1.88
N MET A 295 25.85 13.24 -0.95
CA MET A 295 26.08 14.52 -0.27
C MET A 295 26.39 14.23 1.19
N HIS A 296 27.53 14.71 1.65
CA HIS A 296 27.97 14.55 3.04
C HIS A 296 27.56 15.74 3.92
N ASP A 297 27.51 15.55 5.24
CA ASP A 297 27.12 16.61 6.18
C ASP A 297 28.10 17.80 6.21
N ASN A 298 29.36 17.58 5.82
CA ASN A 298 30.37 18.64 5.66
C ASN A 298 30.23 19.43 4.34
N GLY A 299 29.22 19.15 3.52
CA GLY A 299 28.97 19.81 2.23
C GLY A 299 29.75 19.28 1.05
N LEU A 300 30.46 18.17 1.19
CA LEU A 300 31.09 17.47 0.07
C LEU A 300 30.00 16.79 -0.79
N LEU A 301 29.95 17.14 -2.07
CA LEU A 301 29.18 16.46 -3.09
C LEU A 301 30.12 15.57 -3.89
N GLU A 302 29.79 14.28 -3.97
CA GLU A 302 30.48 13.31 -4.82
C GLU A 302 29.50 12.71 -5.83
N ILE A 303 29.95 12.54 -7.06
CA ILE A 303 29.25 11.83 -8.12
C ILE A 303 30.09 10.64 -8.54
N TRP A 304 29.49 9.48 -8.47
CA TRP A 304 30.07 8.19 -8.79
C TRP A 304 29.41 7.66 -10.06
N THR A 305 30.18 7.07 -10.97
CA THR A 305 29.60 6.31 -12.08
C THR A 305 29.15 4.95 -11.56
N ASN A 306 28.08 4.38 -12.12
CA ASN A 306 27.64 3.01 -11.78
C ASN A 306 28.71 1.94 -12.09
N ASP A 307 29.72 2.28 -12.88
CA ASP A 307 30.87 1.41 -13.16
C ASP A 307 31.85 1.42 -11.99
N ILE A 308 32.31 0.22 -11.60
CA ILE A 308 33.23 -0.14 -10.50
C ILE A 308 34.53 0.68 -10.58
N SER A 309 34.47 1.95 -10.23
CA SER A 309 35.58 2.88 -10.28
C SER A 309 35.91 3.31 -8.87
N ASP A 310 37.17 3.19 -8.49
CA ASP A 310 37.64 3.48 -7.12
C ASP A 310 37.67 5.00 -6.79
N LYS A 311 37.19 5.85 -7.70
CA LYS A 311 37.21 7.32 -7.53
C LYS A 311 35.93 7.97 -8.04
N PRO A 312 35.44 9.01 -7.36
CA PRO A 312 34.30 9.77 -7.84
C PRO A 312 34.65 10.48 -9.15
N ARG A 313 33.72 10.46 -10.10
CA ARG A 313 33.77 11.20 -11.38
C ARG A 313 33.84 12.70 -11.14
N PHE A 314 33.13 13.19 -10.13
CA PHE A 314 33.07 14.60 -9.79
C PHE A 314 32.99 14.80 -8.28
N THR A 315 33.74 15.77 -7.78
CA THR A 315 33.73 16.15 -6.36
C THR A 315 33.70 17.67 -6.22
N GLN A 316 32.80 18.20 -5.40
CA GLN A 316 32.71 19.63 -5.12
C GLN A 316 32.34 19.86 -3.65
N LYS A 317 33.07 20.75 -2.97
CA LYS A 317 32.76 21.15 -1.59
C LYS A 317 31.95 22.45 -1.57
N LEU A 318 30.76 22.40 -0.97
CA LEU A 318 29.88 23.55 -0.80
C LEU A 318 30.30 24.39 0.41
N THR A 319 30.13 25.71 0.28
CA THR A 319 30.49 26.68 1.34
C THR A 319 29.32 26.99 2.27
N SER A 320 28.08 26.92 1.77
CA SER A 320 26.87 27.26 2.53
C SER A 320 26.31 26.03 3.24
N LEU A 321 26.66 25.88 4.52
CA LEU A 321 26.16 24.83 5.41
C LEU A 321 25.21 25.39 6.49
N PRO A 322 24.31 24.56 7.06
CA PRO A 322 24.00 23.20 6.63
C PRO A 322 23.09 23.19 5.41
N ILE A 323 23.26 22.18 4.55
CA ILE A 323 22.31 21.85 3.49
C ILE A 323 21.07 21.29 4.18
N LYS A 324 19.89 21.84 3.89
CA LYS A 324 18.62 21.43 4.54
C LYS A 324 17.81 20.48 3.66
N HIS A 325 17.78 20.75 2.37
CA HIS A 325 16.98 20.01 1.40
C HIS A 325 17.82 19.68 0.18
N LEU A 326 17.64 18.46 -0.32
CA LEU A 326 18.17 17.99 -1.60
C LEU A 326 17.02 17.34 -2.36
N ALA A 327 17.01 17.53 -3.66
CA ALA A 327 16.14 16.82 -4.57
C ALA A 327 16.91 16.62 -5.88
N ASN A 328 16.64 15.51 -6.53
CA ASN A 328 17.20 15.18 -7.83
C ASN A 328 16.07 14.72 -8.74
N ASP A 329 16.22 15.00 -10.03
CA ASP A 329 15.39 14.43 -11.06
C ASP A 329 16.21 14.27 -12.34
N GLU A 330 16.17 13.06 -12.90
CA GLU A 330 17.05 12.58 -13.98
C GLU A 330 18.54 12.96 -13.79
N ASN A 331 19.00 14.02 -14.47
CA ASN A 331 20.40 14.49 -14.46
C ASN A 331 20.57 15.84 -13.77
N ILE A 332 19.53 16.35 -13.12
CA ILE A 332 19.56 17.62 -12.41
C ILE A 332 19.53 17.34 -10.92
N LEU A 333 20.50 17.91 -10.20
CA LEU A 333 20.55 17.90 -8.74
C LEU A 333 20.35 19.31 -8.23
N CYS A 334 19.50 19.48 -7.23
CA CYS A 334 19.30 20.73 -6.53
C CYS A 334 19.60 20.56 -5.04
N ALA A 335 20.30 21.53 -4.46
CA ALA A 335 20.53 21.60 -3.03
C ALA A 335 20.18 22.99 -2.50
N ALA A 336 19.49 23.03 -1.36
CA ALA A 336 19.15 24.29 -0.70
C ALA A 336 19.78 24.34 0.69
N SER A 337 20.55 25.39 0.92
CA SER A 337 20.87 25.88 2.27
C SER A 337 19.86 26.96 2.67
N ARG A 338 19.97 27.50 3.88
CA ARG A 338 19.08 28.59 4.34
C ARG A 338 19.20 29.84 3.45
N SER A 339 20.39 30.14 2.95
CA SER A 339 20.69 31.38 2.23
C SER A 339 20.90 31.20 0.73
N LYS A 340 21.26 29.99 0.28
CA LYS A 340 21.65 29.74 -1.11
C LYS A 340 20.97 28.51 -1.70
N PHE A 341 20.65 28.60 -2.99
CA PHE A 341 20.10 27.53 -3.82
C PHE A 341 21.10 27.17 -4.91
N SER A 342 21.52 25.91 -4.95
CA SER A 342 22.53 25.40 -5.89
C SER A 342 21.88 24.38 -6.83
N VAL A 343 22.22 24.46 -8.12
CA VAL A 343 21.75 23.57 -9.18
C VAL A 343 22.94 23.02 -9.95
N TRP A 344 22.96 21.71 -10.14
CA TRP A 344 23.90 21.01 -11.01
C TRP A 344 23.13 20.33 -12.14
N ASN A 345 23.63 20.46 -13.37
CA ASN A 345 23.13 19.75 -14.52
C ASN A 345 24.25 18.86 -15.10
N PHE A 346 24.01 17.55 -15.07
CA PHE A 346 24.95 16.51 -15.47
C PHE A 346 24.68 15.97 -16.89
N ASN A 347 23.92 16.68 -17.73
CA ASN A 347 23.65 16.27 -19.11
C ASN A 347 24.89 16.28 -20.02
N GLU A 348 25.87 17.13 -19.71
CA GLU A 348 27.12 17.25 -20.47
C GLU A 348 28.28 16.58 -19.70
N GLU A 349 29.40 16.28 -20.38
CA GLU A 349 30.56 15.66 -19.74
C GLU A 349 31.10 16.49 -18.57
N THR A 350 31.08 17.82 -18.72
CA THR A 350 31.35 18.78 -17.65
C THR A 350 30.05 19.25 -17.01
N PRO A 351 29.84 19.06 -15.70
CA PRO A 351 28.60 19.47 -15.06
C PRO A 351 28.48 21.00 -15.04
N GLN A 352 27.31 21.48 -15.46
CA GLN A 352 27.00 22.91 -15.36
C GLN A 352 26.52 23.22 -13.94
N TYR A 353 27.25 24.07 -13.23
CA TYR A 353 26.93 24.52 -11.88
C TYR A 353 26.39 25.94 -11.89
N GLN A 354 25.22 26.15 -11.27
CA GLN A 354 24.64 27.47 -11.04
C GLN A 354 24.27 27.61 -9.56
N GLU A 355 24.53 28.78 -8.98
CA GLU A 355 24.23 29.07 -7.58
C GLU A 355 23.53 30.42 -7.46
N LEU A 356 22.51 30.45 -6.63
CA LEU A 356 21.67 31.62 -6.38
C LEU A 356 21.73 31.97 -4.90
N ASP A 357 22.26 33.15 -4.59
CA ASP A 357 22.26 33.71 -3.24
C ASP A 357 20.90 34.35 -2.92
N PHE A 358 20.01 33.55 -2.36
CA PHE A 358 18.64 33.92 -2.07
C PHE A 358 18.55 35.02 -1.01
N LEU A 359 19.40 34.95 0.01
CA LEU A 359 19.42 35.92 1.11
C LEU A 359 19.84 37.31 0.60
N ASN A 360 20.92 37.38 -0.17
CA ASN A 360 21.41 38.67 -0.67
C ASN A 360 20.53 39.25 -1.79
N GLN A 361 19.95 38.41 -2.65
CA GLN A 361 19.16 38.88 -3.79
C GLN A 361 17.71 39.20 -3.44
N PHE A 362 17.10 38.47 -2.49
CA PHE A 362 15.67 38.61 -2.17
C PHE A 362 15.40 39.01 -0.72
N ASN A 363 16.42 39.07 0.14
CA ASN A 363 16.26 39.32 1.58
C ASN A 363 15.25 38.34 2.22
N ASP A 364 15.33 37.07 1.78
CA ASP A 364 14.46 35.98 2.18
C ASP A 364 15.28 34.70 2.42
N CYS A 365 14.78 33.81 3.27
CA CYS A 365 15.45 32.55 3.61
C CYS A 365 14.68 31.38 3.04
N ILE A 366 15.37 30.40 2.47
CA ILE A 366 14.75 29.19 1.92
C ILE A 366 14.29 28.29 3.07
N ILE A 367 13.03 27.88 3.00
CA ILE A 367 12.38 26.95 3.94
C ILE A 367 12.29 25.56 3.32
N SER A 368 11.73 25.44 2.12
CA SER A 368 11.52 24.17 1.43
C SER A 368 11.52 24.38 -0.09
N PHE A 369 11.76 23.31 -0.84
CA PHE A 369 11.62 23.34 -2.29
C PHE A 369 11.24 21.96 -2.84
N CYS A 370 10.69 21.96 -4.05
CA CYS A 370 10.50 20.77 -4.87
C CYS A 370 10.91 21.07 -6.31
N MET A 371 11.12 20.03 -7.11
CA MET A 371 11.52 20.16 -8.50
C MET A 371 10.84 19.10 -9.37
N SER A 372 10.70 19.40 -10.65
CA SER A 372 10.25 18.48 -11.69
C SER A 372 10.98 18.79 -12.99
N SER A 373 11.61 17.78 -13.58
CA SER A 373 12.26 17.83 -14.89
C SER A 373 11.37 17.34 -16.02
N HIS A 374 10.21 16.75 -15.70
CA HIS A 374 9.27 16.16 -16.66
C HIS A 374 8.52 17.19 -17.52
N HIS A 375 8.56 18.47 -17.14
CA HIS A 375 7.98 19.54 -17.93
C HIS A 375 8.88 19.94 -19.11
N SER A 376 8.30 20.68 -20.07
CA SER A 376 9.05 21.19 -21.23
C SER A 376 10.28 22.03 -20.86
N VAL A 377 10.24 22.66 -19.69
CA VAL A 377 11.37 23.30 -19.03
C VAL A 377 11.43 22.74 -17.60
N PRO A 378 12.60 22.27 -17.13
CA PRO A 378 12.73 21.80 -15.76
C PRO A 378 12.51 22.96 -14.80
N ILE A 379 11.61 22.79 -13.83
CA ILE A 379 11.14 23.84 -12.93
C ILE A 379 11.41 23.44 -11.49
N SER A 380 11.74 24.42 -10.66
CA SER A 380 11.79 24.30 -9.20
C SER A 380 10.89 25.34 -8.55
N ILE A 381 10.22 24.92 -7.49
CA ILE A 381 9.40 25.78 -6.65
C ILE A 381 10.10 25.90 -5.31
N VAL A 382 10.48 27.13 -4.97
CA VAL A 382 11.17 27.44 -3.72
C VAL A 382 10.22 28.23 -2.83
N ALA A 383 9.92 27.67 -1.67
CA ALA A 383 9.26 28.38 -0.59
C ALA A 383 10.31 29.03 0.30
N ALA A 384 10.27 30.36 0.34
CA ALA A 384 11.05 31.17 1.25
C ALA A 384 10.15 31.75 2.35
N ASN A 385 10.72 32.30 3.43
CA ASN A 385 9.95 32.79 4.59
C ASN A 385 8.84 33.77 4.21
N LYS A 386 9.04 34.63 3.21
CA LYS A 386 8.08 35.68 2.83
C LYS A 386 7.36 35.39 1.51
N SER A 387 7.85 34.45 0.70
CA SER A 387 7.41 34.35 -0.70
C SER A 387 7.62 32.97 -1.32
N LEU A 388 6.78 32.63 -2.31
CA LEU A 388 6.94 31.46 -3.17
C LEU A 388 7.49 31.88 -4.54
N TRP A 389 8.51 31.17 -4.99
CA TRP A 389 9.22 31.42 -6.23
C TRP A 389 9.13 30.21 -7.17
N CYS A 390 8.84 30.48 -8.44
CA CYS A 390 8.98 29.51 -9.53
C CYS A 390 10.23 29.88 -10.32
N MET A 391 11.12 28.91 -10.54
CA MET A 391 12.40 29.11 -11.22
C MET A 391 12.62 28.04 -12.28
N SER A 392 13.16 28.45 -13.42
CA SER A 392 13.69 27.52 -14.41
C SER A 392 15.04 26.98 -13.96
N LEU A 393 15.21 25.66 -13.94
CA LEU A 393 16.45 24.98 -13.60
C LEU A 393 17.48 25.02 -14.73
N SER A 394 17.05 25.24 -15.97
CA SER A 394 17.98 25.43 -17.10
C SER A 394 18.66 26.79 -17.04
N ASN A 395 17.97 27.80 -16.50
CA ASN A 395 18.48 29.15 -16.37
C ASN A 395 17.84 29.86 -15.17
N LEU A 396 18.58 29.98 -14.08
CA LEU A 396 18.14 30.62 -12.83
C LEU A 396 17.82 32.12 -12.97
N ILE A 397 18.07 32.74 -14.12
CA ILE A 397 17.66 34.12 -14.43
C ILE A 397 16.14 34.20 -14.60
N HIS A 398 15.51 33.17 -15.18
CA HIS A 398 14.06 33.12 -15.37
C HIS A 398 13.38 32.66 -14.08
N ARG A 399 12.99 33.66 -13.28
CA ARG A 399 12.36 33.47 -11.97
C ARG A 399 11.18 34.41 -11.79
N HIS A 400 10.12 33.90 -11.17
CA HIS A 400 8.91 34.66 -10.90
C HIS A 400 8.41 34.37 -9.49
N SER A 401 8.25 35.41 -8.67
CA SER A 401 7.53 35.30 -7.41
C SER A 401 6.03 35.40 -7.70
N PHE A 402 5.28 34.36 -7.33
CA PHE A 402 3.86 34.28 -7.66
C PHE A 402 2.93 34.38 -6.44
N TYR A 403 3.49 34.34 -5.22
CA TYR A 403 2.71 34.44 -3.99
C TYR A 403 3.54 35.00 -2.85
N SER A 404 3.00 35.98 -2.13
CA SER A 404 3.57 36.48 -0.88
C SER A 404 2.89 35.78 0.30
N ILE A 405 3.69 35.20 1.19
CA ILE A 405 3.21 34.57 2.41
C ILE A 405 3.11 35.68 3.47
N LEU A 406 1.88 36.04 3.84
CA LEU A 406 1.60 36.95 4.95
C LEU A 406 1.23 36.06 6.15
N GLU A 407 1.96 36.25 7.26
CA GLU A 407 1.73 35.66 8.60
C GLU A 407 2.33 34.27 8.90
N SER A 408 3.54 34.25 9.47
CA SER A 408 3.85 33.91 10.88
C SER A 408 5.38 33.78 11.02
N ASP A 409 5.97 34.34 12.08
CA ASP A 409 7.42 34.47 12.22
C ASP A 409 8.19 33.13 12.41
N TYR A 410 7.50 31.97 12.38
CA TYR A 410 8.08 30.67 12.75
C TYR A 410 7.54 29.46 11.97
N VAL A 411 7.43 29.52 10.63
CA VAL A 411 7.20 28.30 9.83
C VAL A 411 8.53 27.60 9.58
N GLN A 412 8.72 26.38 10.13
CA GLN A 412 9.94 25.60 9.93
C GLN A 412 10.00 24.86 8.58
N LYS A 413 8.84 24.49 8.01
CA LYS A 413 8.71 23.79 6.73
C LYS A 413 7.34 24.06 6.11
N ILE A 414 7.29 24.33 4.80
CA ILE A 414 6.03 24.41 4.04
C ILE A 414 5.90 23.14 3.19
N PRO A 415 4.81 22.35 3.34
CA PRO A 415 4.57 21.18 2.51
C PRO A 415 4.16 21.63 1.11
N LEU A 416 4.90 21.20 0.11
CA LEU A 416 4.67 21.52 -1.29
C LEU A 416 5.19 20.41 -2.19
N ASP A 417 4.58 20.26 -3.36
CA ASP A 417 5.01 19.32 -4.38
C ASP A 417 4.59 19.77 -5.80
N VAL A 418 5.25 19.23 -6.83
CA VAL A 418 4.92 19.45 -8.25
C VAL A 418 4.41 18.15 -8.86
N HIS A 419 3.36 18.22 -9.68
CA HIS A 419 2.88 17.08 -10.44
C HIS A 419 3.75 16.87 -11.70
N ASN A 420 4.15 15.63 -12.01
CA ASN A 420 5.07 15.40 -13.15
C ASN A 420 4.40 15.63 -14.52
N ASP A 421 3.19 15.10 -14.72
CA ASP A 421 2.49 15.17 -16.01
C ASP A 421 1.70 16.46 -16.25
N GLU A 422 1.42 17.23 -15.19
CA GLU A 422 0.62 18.45 -15.26
C GLU A 422 1.45 19.63 -14.76
N PRO A 423 1.40 20.82 -15.40
CA PRO A 423 2.12 22.01 -14.93
C PRO A 423 1.45 22.60 -13.68
N LEU A 424 1.36 21.82 -12.61
CA LEU A 424 0.61 22.12 -11.40
C LEU A 424 1.50 21.99 -10.18
N ALA A 425 1.49 23.04 -9.38
CA ALA A 425 2.11 23.08 -8.07
C ALA A 425 1.05 23.04 -6.97
N ILE A 426 1.31 22.25 -5.94
CA ILE A 426 0.41 22.08 -4.80
C ILE A 426 1.15 22.57 -3.57
N VAL A 427 0.56 23.52 -2.84
CA VAL A 427 1.17 24.12 -1.66
C VAL A 427 0.17 24.09 -0.50
N GLY A 428 0.59 23.52 0.62
CA GLY A 428 -0.18 23.53 1.87
C GLY A 428 0.21 24.73 2.73
N LEU A 429 -0.78 25.54 3.11
CA LEU A 429 -0.64 26.66 4.03
C LEU A 429 -1.64 26.44 5.17
N ASP A 430 -1.13 26.10 6.36
CA ASP A 430 -1.92 25.75 7.54
C ASP A 430 -2.97 24.66 7.25
N ARG A 431 -4.25 25.04 7.22
CA ARG A 431 -5.42 24.17 6.93
C ARG A 431 -6.03 24.45 5.55
N GLU A 432 -5.23 25.00 4.64
CA GLU A 432 -5.62 25.27 3.25
C GLU A 432 -4.63 24.63 2.27
N ILE A 433 -5.15 24.03 1.20
CA ILE A 433 -4.35 23.62 0.03
C ILE A 433 -4.61 24.63 -1.09
N LYS A 434 -3.52 25.18 -1.63
CA LYS A 434 -3.55 26.08 -2.79
C LYS A 434 -2.91 25.42 -3.99
N LEU A 435 -3.60 25.51 -5.11
CA LEU A 435 -3.16 25.00 -6.40
C LEU A 435 -2.67 26.16 -7.28
N PHE A 436 -1.47 26.04 -7.81
CA PHE A 436 -0.88 27.04 -8.70
C PHE A 436 -0.59 26.42 -10.07
N ASP A 437 -1.02 27.11 -11.11
CA ASP A 437 -0.64 26.76 -12.47
C ASP A 437 0.74 27.33 -12.78
N LEU A 438 1.66 26.45 -13.17
CA LEU A 438 3.04 26.79 -13.49
C LEU A 438 3.15 27.53 -14.83
N GLU A 439 2.21 27.37 -15.75
CA GLU A 439 2.22 28.10 -17.02
C GLU A 439 1.82 29.57 -16.83
N SER A 440 0.72 29.82 -16.12
CA SER A 440 0.26 31.19 -15.86
C SER A 440 0.97 31.87 -14.69
N GLY A 441 1.65 31.11 -13.83
CA GLY A 441 2.27 31.62 -12.61
C GLY A 441 1.26 32.26 -11.66
N ARG A 442 -0.02 31.86 -11.75
CA ARG A 442 -1.11 32.37 -10.90
C ARG A 442 -1.70 31.22 -10.10
N CYS A 443 -2.24 31.54 -8.93
CA CYS A 443 -3.12 30.60 -8.25
C CYS A 443 -4.29 30.30 -9.18
N ASN A 444 -4.53 29.01 -9.45
CA ASN A 444 -5.62 28.60 -10.32
C ASN A 444 -6.94 28.95 -9.64
N ILE A 445 -7.55 30.08 -10.03
CA ILE A 445 -8.85 30.53 -9.50
C ILE A 445 -10.00 29.62 -9.98
N ILE A 446 -9.76 28.77 -10.97
CA ILE A 446 -10.83 28.14 -11.76
C ILE A 446 -11.57 27.02 -11.01
N SER A 447 -10.98 26.35 -10.01
CA SER A 447 -11.73 25.52 -9.03
C SER A 447 -10.80 24.88 -7.99
N THR A 448 -11.22 24.88 -6.71
CA THR A 448 -10.75 23.98 -5.61
C THR A 448 -9.53 24.40 -4.79
N ASN A 449 -9.55 25.61 -4.21
CA ASN A 449 -8.75 25.79 -2.99
C ASN A 449 -9.45 25.05 -1.86
N TYR A 450 -8.86 23.95 -1.38
CA TYR A 450 -9.41 23.17 -0.28
C TYR A 450 -9.16 23.93 1.01
N LYS A 451 -10.23 24.43 1.62
CA LYS A 451 -10.22 25.18 2.88
C LYS A 451 -10.84 24.35 3.99
N ASN A 452 -10.58 24.75 5.24
CA ASN A 452 -11.14 24.11 6.44
C ASN A 452 -10.79 22.62 6.55
N LEU A 453 -9.53 22.27 6.25
CA LEU A 453 -9.03 20.91 6.39
C LEU A 453 -9.05 20.45 7.86
N PRO A 454 -9.17 19.13 8.11
CA PRO A 454 -9.37 18.59 9.46
C PRO A 454 -8.23 18.92 10.43
N ALA A 455 -7.01 19.02 9.92
CA ALA A 455 -5.83 19.40 10.67
C ALA A 455 -4.83 20.13 9.74
N ASN A 456 -3.71 20.57 10.32
CA ASN A 456 -2.62 21.18 9.56
C ASN A 456 -1.98 20.13 8.65
N ILE A 457 -1.51 20.59 7.48
CA ILE A 457 -0.93 19.71 6.47
C ILE A 457 0.52 19.40 6.83
N GLN A 458 0.85 18.11 6.90
CA GLN A 458 2.19 17.63 7.24
C GLN A 458 3.03 17.36 5.97
N LEU A 459 2.44 16.65 5.00
CA LEU A 459 3.10 16.19 3.79
C LEU A 459 2.13 16.22 2.62
N ILE A 460 2.61 16.66 1.45
CA ILE A 460 1.89 16.60 0.19
C ILE A 460 2.72 15.79 -0.79
N ARG A 461 2.06 14.90 -1.53
CA ARG A 461 2.64 14.17 -2.66
C ARG A 461 1.73 14.25 -3.87
N ALA A 462 2.31 14.76 -4.94
CA ALA A 462 1.76 14.84 -6.29
C ALA A 462 2.71 14.20 -7.31
N ASP A 463 4.00 14.06 -6.96
CA ASP A 463 4.95 13.23 -7.70
C ASP A 463 4.39 11.81 -7.89
N LYS A 464 4.49 11.30 -9.12
CA LYS A 464 4.02 9.96 -9.56
C LYS A 464 2.53 9.66 -9.31
N CYS A 465 1.72 10.64 -8.94
CA CYS A 465 0.28 10.45 -8.73
C CYS A 465 -0.46 10.37 -10.09
N PRO A 466 -1.63 9.71 -10.14
CA PRO A 466 -2.49 9.75 -11.32
C PRO A 466 -2.95 11.17 -11.65
N ILE A 467 -3.15 11.45 -12.94
CA ILE A 467 -3.61 12.75 -13.44
C ILE A 467 -4.87 13.23 -12.70
N ASN A 468 -4.86 14.49 -12.28
CA ASN A 468 -5.86 15.18 -11.43
C ASN A 468 -5.86 14.78 -9.95
N GLU A 469 -5.09 13.80 -9.52
CA GLU A 469 -5.10 13.33 -8.13
C GLU A 469 -3.82 13.71 -7.39
N PHE A 470 -3.94 13.87 -6.07
CA PHE A 470 -2.80 14.03 -5.18
C PHE A 470 -3.15 13.54 -3.77
N VAL A 471 -2.14 13.22 -2.98
CA VAL A 471 -2.31 12.67 -1.63
C VAL A 471 -1.70 13.59 -0.58
N VAL A 472 -2.38 13.70 0.56
CA VAL A 472 -2.03 14.61 1.65
C VAL A 472 -2.05 13.86 2.96
N ALA A 473 -0.98 14.01 3.76
CA ALA A 473 -0.94 13.63 5.17
C ALA A 473 -1.19 14.85 6.05
N PHE A 474 -1.91 14.63 7.14
CA PHE A 474 -2.22 15.64 8.14
C PHE A 474 -1.53 15.34 9.48
N ASP A 475 -1.36 16.37 10.31
CA ASP A 475 -0.73 16.25 11.64
C ASP A 475 -1.50 15.34 12.61
N ASN A 476 -2.78 15.07 12.35
CA ASN A 476 -3.60 14.10 13.08
C ASN A 476 -3.43 12.65 12.57
N TYR A 477 -2.39 12.37 11.77
CA TYR A 477 -2.06 11.06 11.19
C TYR A 477 -3.07 10.54 10.16
N GLN A 478 -4.01 11.39 9.73
CA GLN A 478 -4.95 11.08 8.67
C GLN A 478 -4.27 11.27 7.30
N ILE A 479 -4.50 10.32 6.39
CA ILE A 479 -4.12 10.47 4.97
C ILE A 479 -5.39 10.71 4.16
N SER A 480 -5.36 11.64 3.22
CA SER A 480 -6.50 11.91 2.33
C SER A 480 -6.07 12.05 0.88
N ILE A 481 -6.89 11.51 -0.01
CA ILE A 481 -6.70 11.63 -1.47
C ILE A 481 -7.65 12.69 -2.00
N PHE A 482 -7.12 13.64 -2.74
CA PHE A 482 -7.87 14.71 -3.40
C PHE A 482 -7.87 14.51 -4.91
N ASP A 483 -8.97 14.86 -5.56
CA ASP A 483 -9.09 14.88 -7.02
C ASP A 483 -9.59 16.26 -7.44
N ARG A 484 -8.82 16.92 -8.28
CA ARG A 484 -9.10 18.27 -8.78
C ARG A 484 -10.42 18.37 -9.56
N ARG A 485 -10.95 17.24 -10.06
CA ARG A 485 -12.28 17.19 -10.69
C ARG A 485 -13.40 17.41 -9.67
N GLN A 486 -13.18 17.08 -8.39
CA GLN A 486 -14.14 17.32 -7.31
C GLN A 486 -13.92 18.69 -6.70
N LYS A 487 -15.00 19.49 -6.58
CA LYS A 487 -14.88 20.90 -6.22
C LYS A 487 -14.49 21.17 -4.76
N GLU A 488 -14.88 20.27 -3.87
CA GLU A 488 -14.72 20.41 -2.42
C GLU A 488 -14.51 19.03 -1.79
N GLY A 489 -13.67 18.99 -0.74
CA GLY A 489 -13.41 17.77 0.03
C GLY A 489 -12.41 16.81 -0.60
N ALA A 490 -11.93 15.86 0.21
CA ALA A 490 -11.14 14.74 -0.28
C ALA A 490 -12.08 13.61 -0.74
N ILE A 491 -11.63 12.81 -1.70
CA ILE A 491 -12.37 11.63 -2.19
C ILE A 491 -12.40 10.55 -1.12
N GLN A 492 -11.26 10.36 -0.45
CA GLN A 492 -11.03 9.22 0.42
C GLN A 492 -10.11 9.61 1.58
N HIS A 493 -10.37 9.00 2.72
CA HIS A 493 -9.58 9.15 3.93
C HIS A 493 -9.10 7.78 4.42
N PHE A 494 -7.85 7.72 4.86
CA PHE A 494 -7.25 6.54 5.50
C PHE A 494 -6.85 6.91 6.92
N TYR A 495 -7.19 6.01 7.83
CA TYR A 495 -6.95 6.07 9.26
C TYR A 495 -6.18 4.82 9.67
N ASN A 496 -5.60 4.78 10.88
CA ASN A 496 -4.75 3.72 11.47
C ASN A 496 -3.24 3.94 11.43
N HIS A 497 -2.76 5.12 11.03
CA HIS A 497 -1.41 5.54 11.43
C HIS A 497 -1.46 6.13 12.84
N TYR A 498 -0.45 5.81 13.65
CA TYR A 498 -0.36 6.25 15.05
C TYR A 498 0.76 7.26 15.29
N SER A 499 1.53 7.57 14.25
CA SER A 499 2.63 8.52 14.31
C SER A 499 2.76 9.28 12.99
N THR A 500 3.66 10.25 12.98
CA THR A 500 3.84 11.18 11.87
C THR A 500 4.24 10.43 10.59
N ILE A 501 3.56 10.74 9.50
CA ILE A 501 3.74 10.05 8.22
C ILE A 501 5.04 10.55 7.59
N THR A 502 5.94 9.63 7.25
CA THR A 502 7.25 9.99 6.70
C THR A 502 7.25 10.01 5.18
N THR A 503 6.61 9.04 4.54
CA THR A 503 6.52 8.94 3.08
C THR A 503 5.13 8.51 2.65
N LEU A 504 4.75 8.96 1.45
CA LEU A 504 3.49 8.61 0.78
C LEU A 504 3.77 8.38 -0.70
N GLN A 505 3.16 7.34 -1.27
CA GLN A 505 3.16 7.11 -2.70
C GLN A 505 1.81 6.55 -3.13
N LEU A 506 1.17 7.24 -4.07
CA LEU A 506 -0.13 6.87 -4.62
C LEU A 506 0.05 6.28 -6.02
N ASP A 507 -0.52 5.10 -6.24
CA ASP A 507 -0.67 4.50 -7.56
C ASP A 507 -2.17 4.52 -7.96
N SER A 508 -2.45 4.08 -9.18
CA SER A 508 -3.78 3.91 -9.78
C SER A 508 -4.81 3.21 -8.89
N TRP A 509 -4.41 2.26 -8.04
CA TRP A 509 -5.32 1.55 -7.13
C TRP A 509 -4.74 1.20 -5.76
N LYS A 510 -3.46 1.50 -5.48
CA LYS A 510 -2.82 1.28 -4.18
C LYS A 510 -2.28 2.58 -3.59
N LEU A 511 -2.17 2.63 -2.27
CA LEU A 511 -1.48 3.67 -1.54
C LEU A 511 -0.42 3.02 -0.65
N ALA A 512 0.83 3.43 -0.76
CA ALA A 512 1.89 3.07 0.18
C ALA A 512 2.12 4.24 1.14
N SER A 513 2.24 3.93 2.41
CA SER A 513 2.42 4.94 3.47
C SER A 513 3.29 4.39 4.58
N THR A 514 4.13 5.26 5.13
CA THR A 514 5.06 4.88 6.20
C THR A 514 5.06 5.91 7.31
N ASP A 515 5.45 5.49 8.51
CA ASP A 515 5.45 6.37 9.68
C ASP A 515 6.80 6.42 10.41
N THR A 516 6.91 7.32 11.39
CA THR A 516 8.12 7.50 12.21
C THR A 516 8.34 6.39 13.23
N CYS A 517 7.36 5.52 13.45
CA CYS A 517 7.46 4.40 14.39
C CYS A 517 7.87 3.08 13.70
N GLY A 518 8.13 3.11 12.39
CA GLY A 518 8.57 1.93 11.63
C GLY A 518 7.45 1.18 10.93
N PHE A 519 6.19 1.63 11.02
CA PHE A 519 5.12 0.97 10.28
C PHE A 519 5.20 1.34 8.80
N VAL A 520 5.08 0.31 7.98
CA VAL A 520 4.89 0.38 6.55
C VAL A 520 3.53 -0.24 6.25
N ARG A 521 2.65 0.50 5.59
CA ARG A 521 1.29 0.06 5.25
C ARG A 521 1.02 0.24 3.76
N LEU A 522 0.48 -0.79 3.15
CA LEU A 522 -0.03 -0.79 1.79
C LEU A 522 -1.56 -0.90 1.83
N TRP A 523 -2.25 0.02 1.20
CA TRP A 523 -3.71 0.12 1.18
C TRP A 523 -4.27 -0.20 -0.21
N ASP A 524 -5.44 -0.82 -0.28
CA ASP A 524 -6.25 -0.83 -1.50
C ASP A 524 -7.12 0.43 -1.51
N ARG A 525 -7.06 1.22 -2.57
CA ARG A 525 -7.94 2.40 -2.70
C ARG A 525 -9.41 2.03 -2.72
N ARG A 526 -9.76 0.82 -3.16
CA ARG A 526 -11.15 0.36 -3.26
C ARG A 526 -11.67 -0.23 -1.94
N MET A 527 -10.78 -0.62 -1.03
CA MET A 527 -11.17 -1.21 0.26
C MET A 527 -10.71 -0.29 1.40
N ASN A 528 -11.67 0.41 2.00
CA ASN A 528 -11.47 1.17 3.23
C ASN A 528 -12.18 0.39 4.36
N PRO A 529 -11.56 0.05 5.52
CA PRO A 529 -10.32 0.60 6.10
C PRO A 529 -9.15 -0.37 6.27
N HIS A 530 -9.20 -1.56 5.69
CA HIS A 530 -8.15 -2.57 5.90
C HIS A 530 -6.95 -2.35 4.94
N SER A 531 -5.75 -2.38 5.51
CA SER A 531 -4.51 -2.41 4.73
C SER A 531 -4.39 -3.76 4.01
N LEU A 532 -3.99 -3.77 2.74
CA LEU A 532 -3.64 -4.98 2.00
C LEU A 532 -2.45 -5.70 2.62
N TRP A 533 -1.51 -4.95 3.18
CA TRP A 533 -0.32 -5.49 3.81
C TRP A 533 0.24 -4.44 4.77
N HIS A 534 0.81 -4.89 5.87
CA HIS A 534 1.55 -4.03 6.78
C HIS A 534 2.70 -4.77 7.43
N MET A 535 3.75 -4.04 7.76
CA MET A 535 4.89 -4.55 8.51
C MET A 535 5.40 -3.49 9.47
N ASN A 536 5.91 -3.93 10.61
CA ASN A 536 6.68 -3.09 11.53
C ASN A 536 7.86 -3.92 12.04
N PRO A 537 9.01 -3.87 11.34
CA PRO A 537 10.12 -4.74 11.71
C PRO A 537 10.90 -4.20 12.91
N GLN A 538 10.98 -2.88 13.14
CA GLN A 538 11.74 -2.25 14.23
C GLN A 538 11.21 -0.84 14.58
N LEU A 539 11.51 -0.35 15.79
CA LEU A 539 11.19 1.00 16.28
C LEU A 539 12.14 2.09 15.73
N HIS A 540 12.34 2.13 14.41
CA HIS A 540 13.07 3.21 13.73
C HIS A 540 12.19 3.89 12.69
N PRO A 541 12.37 5.19 12.41
CA PRO A 541 11.58 5.89 11.41
C PRO A 541 11.92 5.37 10.01
N VAL A 542 10.88 5.14 9.21
CA VAL A 542 11.05 4.83 7.79
C VAL A 542 11.41 6.13 7.07
N THR A 543 12.63 6.24 6.55
CA THR A 543 13.10 7.48 5.89
C THR A 543 12.93 7.48 4.39
N HIS A 544 12.89 6.29 3.79
CA HIS A 544 12.69 6.12 2.35
C HIS A 544 11.71 4.97 2.12
N CYS A 545 10.82 5.15 1.14
CA CYS A 545 9.88 4.13 0.71
C CYS A 545 9.62 4.34 -0.77
N SER A 546 9.65 3.24 -1.51
CA SER A 546 9.34 3.19 -2.92
C SER A 546 8.57 1.92 -3.19
N PHE A 547 7.38 2.09 -3.73
CA PHE A 547 6.49 1.02 -4.12
C PHE A 547 6.37 1.01 -5.64
N ASP A 548 6.75 -0.10 -6.26
CA ASP A 548 6.30 -0.45 -7.59
C ASP A 548 5.16 -1.48 -7.49
N LYS A 549 4.45 -1.75 -8.58
CA LYS A 549 3.25 -2.61 -8.63
C LYS A 549 3.40 -3.94 -7.87
N GLN A 550 4.60 -4.49 -7.81
CA GLN A 550 4.95 -5.82 -7.30
C GLN A 550 6.04 -5.84 -6.22
N THR A 551 6.82 -4.77 -6.07
CA THR A 551 7.97 -4.72 -5.15
C THR A 551 7.88 -3.48 -4.27
N LEU A 552 8.14 -3.66 -2.97
CA LEU A 552 8.17 -2.59 -1.99
C LEU A 552 9.56 -2.52 -1.36
N ILE A 553 10.20 -1.36 -1.47
CA ILE A 553 11.52 -1.13 -0.89
C ILE A 553 11.39 -0.01 0.13
N PHE A 554 11.87 -0.23 1.34
CA PHE A 554 11.88 0.81 2.36
C PHE A 554 13.11 0.72 3.25
N ALA A 555 13.50 1.86 3.83
CA ALA A 555 14.70 1.98 4.65
C ALA A 555 14.38 2.53 6.04
N LEU A 556 14.86 1.84 7.07
CA LEU A 556 14.76 2.22 8.47
C LEU A 556 16.07 2.88 8.93
N THR A 557 16.03 4.20 9.12
CA THR A 557 17.19 4.96 9.59
C THR A 557 17.05 5.23 11.08
N PRO A 558 18.05 4.90 11.93
CA PRO A 558 17.95 5.12 13.36
C PRO A 558 17.94 6.60 13.73
N TYR A 559 17.30 6.92 14.86
CA TYR A 559 17.34 8.28 15.44
C TYR A 559 18.77 8.68 15.87
N CYS A 560 19.54 7.73 16.38
CA CYS A 560 20.93 7.93 16.80
C CYS A 560 21.88 7.59 15.65
N LYS A 561 22.57 8.59 15.11
CA LYS A 561 23.55 8.42 14.02
C LYS A 561 25.00 8.32 14.49
N ASN A 562 25.24 8.51 15.80
CA ASN A 562 26.57 8.43 16.39
C ASN A 562 26.91 6.97 16.74
N PRO A 563 27.94 6.37 16.11
CA PRO A 563 28.34 5.01 16.42
C PRO A 563 28.86 4.85 17.86
N ASP A 564 29.48 5.90 18.43
CA ASP A 564 30.08 5.87 19.78
C ASP A 564 29.07 5.74 20.94
N MET A 565 27.78 5.99 20.69
CA MET A 565 26.71 5.80 21.69
C MET A 565 26.08 4.41 21.64
N ILE A 566 26.53 3.55 20.72
CA ILE A 566 26.07 2.17 20.60
C ILE A 566 26.92 1.34 21.57
N ASP A 567 26.37 1.02 22.74
CA ASP A 567 27.05 0.21 23.75
C ASP A 567 27.46 -1.15 23.15
N TYR A 568 28.77 -1.43 23.16
CA TYR A 568 29.40 -2.65 22.60
C TYR A 568 29.05 -3.96 23.35
N HIS A 569 27.98 -3.98 24.15
CA HIS A 569 27.68 -5.08 25.08
C HIS A 569 26.35 -5.81 24.84
N ILE A 570 25.78 -5.70 23.65
CA ILE A 570 24.63 -6.52 23.26
C ILE A 570 24.91 -7.08 21.86
N ASP A 571 25.02 -8.40 21.74
CA ASP A 571 25.23 -9.18 20.50
C ASP A 571 24.07 -9.07 19.48
N SER A 572 23.28 -8.00 19.54
CA SER A 572 22.17 -7.77 18.64
C SER A 572 22.43 -6.51 17.82
N ASP A 573 21.99 -6.56 16.57
CA ASP A 573 22.16 -5.59 15.49
C ASP A 573 21.00 -4.55 15.34
N PRO A 574 20.22 -4.14 16.38
CA PRO A 574 19.02 -3.33 16.21
C PRO A 574 19.31 -1.84 16.08
N LEU A 575 20.55 -1.38 16.22
CA LEU A 575 20.91 0.05 16.21
C LEU A 575 21.54 0.53 14.90
N SER A 576 21.80 -0.35 13.94
CA SER A 576 22.48 -0.04 12.68
C SER A 576 21.53 0.47 11.57
N GLY A 577 20.22 0.25 11.69
CA GLY A 577 19.27 0.58 10.62
C GLY A 577 19.39 -0.35 9.41
N HIS A 578 18.29 -0.60 8.71
CA HIS A 578 18.23 -1.66 7.70
C HIS A 578 17.39 -1.25 6.47
N VAL A 579 17.77 -1.75 5.30
CA VAL A 579 16.97 -1.63 4.07
C VAL A 579 16.26 -2.96 3.83
N TYR A 580 14.97 -2.90 3.54
CA TYR A 580 14.14 -4.07 3.27
C TYR A 580 13.66 -4.04 1.83
N VAL A 581 13.70 -5.22 1.19
CA VAL A 581 13.12 -5.47 -0.13
C VAL A 581 12.02 -6.51 0.04
N CYS A 582 10.80 -6.11 -0.29
CA CYS A 582 9.60 -6.91 -0.16
C CYS A 582 9.09 -7.28 -1.56
N ASP A 583 9.07 -8.57 -1.86
CA ASP A 583 8.56 -9.12 -3.12
C ASP A 583 7.19 -9.78 -2.91
N PHE A 584 6.19 -9.30 -3.65
CA PHE A 584 4.83 -9.84 -3.64
C PHE A 584 4.59 -10.89 -4.73
N LYS A 585 5.57 -11.16 -5.60
CA LYS A 585 5.49 -12.20 -6.64
C LYS A 585 5.70 -13.60 -6.08
N SER A 586 6.65 -13.78 -5.17
CA SER A 586 6.99 -15.07 -4.60
C SER A 586 5.91 -15.64 -3.67
N ASP A 587 5.65 -16.94 -3.75
CA ASP A 587 4.74 -17.65 -2.84
C ASP A 587 5.37 -17.99 -1.49
N VAL A 588 6.70 -17.87 -1.40
CA VAL A 588 7.45 -18.12 -0.16
C VAL A 588 7.30 -16.91 0.76
N SER A 589 6.59 -17.08 1.87
CA SER A 589 6.59 -16.09 2.94
C SER A 589 7.83 -16.27 3.79
N THR A 590 8.77 -15.32 3.75
CA THR A 590 9.88 -15.28 4.71
C THR A 590 9.31 -14.89 6.06
N GLN A 591 9.18 -15.84 6.98
CA GLN A 591 9.04 -15.50 8.40
C GLN A 591 10.42 -15.04 8.86
N LEU A 592 10.63 -13.73 9.01
CA LEU A 592 11.80 -13.20 9.71
C LEU A 592 11.86 -13.86 11.10
N GLY A 593 12.83 -14.77 11.28
CA GLY A 593 12.99 -15.61 12.47
C GLY A 593 13.32 -14.80 13.72
N ASP A 594 12.72 -15.23 14.83
CA ASP A 594 12.99 -14.89 16.23
C ASP A 594 12.84 -13.43 16.67
N ASP A 595 11.67 -12.84 16.42
CA ASP A 595 10.78 -12.27 17.44
C ASP A 595 9.72 -11.45 16.71
N LEU A 596 8.63 -12.11 16.31
CA LEU A 596 7.27 -11.57 16.20
C LEU A 596 6.39 -12.64 15.53
N LYS A 597 6.02 -13.66 16.33
CA LYS A 597 4.77 -14.39 16.09
C LYS A 597 3.60 -13.43 16.32
N ILE A 598 3.34 -12.55 15.36
CA ILE A 598 2.01 -11.97 15.20
C ILE A 598 1.17 -13.05 14.52
N CYS A 599 0.44 -13.77 15.37
CA CYS A 599 -0.85 -14.38 15.06
C CYS A 599 -0.88 -15.55 14.05
N THR A 600 -0.33 -16.70 14.47
CA THR A 600 -0.98 -17.99 14.18
C THR A 600 -1.00 -18.84 15.45
N SER A 601 -1.87 -18.48 16.40
CA SER A 601 -2.26 -19.42 17.46
C SER A 601 -3.77 -19.58 17.43
N SER A 602 -4.22 -20.77 17.04
CA SER A 602 -5.57 -21.26 17.29
C SER A 602 -5.88 -21.16 18.80
N TYR A 603 -7.09 -20.72 19.13
CA TYR A 603 -7.58 -20.35 20.46
C TYR A 603 -7.55 -21.45 21.56
N ASP A 604 -7.04 -22.65 21.28
CA ASP A 604 -7.27 -23.85 22.11
C ASP A 604 -6.08 -24.37 22.93
N ALA A 605 -4.95 -23.66 23.03
CA ALA A 605 -3.82 -24.14 23.84
C ALA A 605 -3.68 -23.40 25.18
N PRO A 606 -3.99 -24.02 26.33
CA PRO A 606 -3.68 -23.46 27.63
C PRO A 606 -2.23 -23.77 27.98
N GLN A 607 -1.42 -22.71 28.05
CA GLN A 607 -0.03 -22.66 28.54
C GLN A 607 1.07 -23.02 27.53
N ALA A 608 1.69 -21.97 26.98
CA ALA A 608 3.07 -22.02 26.53
C ALA A 608 3.99 -21.66 27.69
N SER A 609 4.89 -22.58 28.02
CA SER A 609 5.97 -22.40 28.98
C SER A 609 7.01 -21.43 28.42
N ASN A 610 6.92 -20.16 28.77
CA ASN A 610 8.07 -19.28 28.98
C ASN A 610 7.64 -18.09 29.82
N ARG A 611 8.10 -18.07 31.08
CA ARG A 611 7.93 -16.92 31.97
C ARG A 611 8.78 -15.78 31.42
N ARG A 612 8.15 -14.79 30.78
CA ARG A 612 8.51 -13.34 30.74
C ARG A 612 8.04 -12.59 29.48
N ILE A 613 6.94 -12.97 28.84
CA ILE A 613 6.34 -12.11 27.81
C ILE A 613 4.84 -12.05 28.06
N GLY A 614 4.38 -10.89 28.57
CA GLY A 614 2.97 -10.56 28.55
C GLY A 614 2.58 -10.23 27.12
N LEU A 615 1.57 -10.91 26.58
CA LEU A 615 0.94 -10.58 25.30
C LEU A 615 0.51 -9.10 25.33
N HIS A 616 1.23 -8.24 24.62
CA HIS A 616 0.88 -6.83 24.49
C HIS A 616 0.13 -6.57 23.19
N THR A 617 -1.11 -6.11 23.33
CA THR A 617 -1.95 -5.53 22.28
C THR A 617 -1.42 -4.13 21.90
N PRO A 618 -1.65 -3.61 20.68
CA PRO A 618 -1.18 -2.28 20.25
C PRO A 618 -1.66 -1.11 21.13
N TYR A 619 -2.65 -1.33 22.01
CA TYR A 619 -3.12 -0.37 23.01
C TYR A 619 -2.38 -0.46 24.36
N ASP A 620 -1.34 -1.28 24.47
CA ASP A 620 -0.56 -1.41 25.70
C ASP A 620 0.64 -0.45 25.75
N ILE A 621 0.93 0.28 24.66
CA ILE A 621 2.03 1.25 24.57
C ILE A 621 1.61 2.65 25.08
N ILE A 622 0.32 2.87 25.38
CA ILE A 622 -0.15 4.16 25.88
C ILE A 622 -0.15 4.13 27.42
N HIS A 623 0.53 5.08 28.07
CA HIS A 623 0.52 5.21 29.52
C HIS A 623 -0.92 5.43 30.06
N TYR A 624 -1.42 4.46 30.84
CA TYR A 624 -2.69 4.54 31.57
C TYR A 624 -2.50 4.11 33.04
N ASP A 625 -3.36 4.63 33.92
CA ASP A 625 -3.30 4.38 35.37
C ASP A 625 -4.17 3.18 35.77
N TYR A 626 -5.31 3.00 35.10
CA TYR A 626 -6.23 1.88 35.34
C TYR A 626 -6.80 1.35 34.03
N GLN A 627 -7.22 0.09 34.03
CA GLN A 627 -7.96 -0.53 32.93
C GLN A 627 -9.31 -1.02 33.45
N PHE A 628 -10.40 -0.66 32.77
CA PHE A 628 -11.76 -1.10 33.08
C PHE A 628 -12.35 -1.90 31.93
N ARG A 629 -13.00 -3.02 32.25
CA ARG A 629 -13.70 -3.85 31.27
C ARG A 629 -15.21 -3.59 31.30
N LEU A 630 -15.75 -3.13 30.18
CA LEU A 630 -17.16 -2.78 29.98
C LEU A 630 -17.81 -3.69 28.94
N ILE A 631 -19.05 -4.10 29.17
CA ILE A 631 -19.85 -4.88 28.22
C ILE A 631 -21.09 -4.08 27.81
N VAL A 632 -21.43 -4.11 26.52
CA VAL A 632 -22.61 -3.44 25.96
C VAL A 632 -23.66 -4.48 25.61
N VAL A 633 -24.84 -4.38 26.21
CA VAL A 633 -25.92 -5.38 26.09
C VAL A 633 -27.26 -4.71 25.79
N GLY A 634 -28.14 -5.45 25.11
CA GLY A 634 -29.45 -4.96 24.64
C GLY A 634 -29.90 -5.69 23.38
N ASP A 635 -31.14 -5.46 22.97
CA ASP A 635 -31.75 -6.15 21.83
C ASP A 635 -31.01 -5.91 20.50
N SER A 636 -31.28 -6.73 19.49
CA SER A 636 -30.75 -6.50 18.15
C SER A 636 -31.25 -5.17 17.59
N THR A 637 -30.44 -4.50 16.76
CA THR A 637 -30.79 -3.23 16.06
C THR A 637 -31.01 -1.98 16.93
N VAL A 638 -30.80 -2.06 18.25
CA VAL A 638 -30.86 -0.89 19.15
C VAL A 638 -29.66 0.07 19.01
N GLY A 639 -28.67 -0.23 18.17
CA GLY A 639 -27.55 0.68 17.91
C GLY A 639 -26.31 0.51 18.79
N LYS A 640 -26.11 -0.66 19.43
CA LYS A 640 -24.92 -0.97 20.26
C LYS A 640 -23.60 -0.77 19.49
N SER A 641 -23.45 -1.42 18.35
CA SER A 641 -22.26 -1.32 17.51
C SER A 641 -22.07 0.07 16.93
N SER A 642 -23.17 0.75 16.56
CA SER A 642 -23.11 2.15 16.10
C SER A 642 -22.62 3.08 17.22
N LEU A 643 -23.09 2.91 18.45
CA LEU A 643 -22.65 3.68 19.61
C LEU A 643 -21.15 3.47 19.88
N LEU A 644 -20.68 2.22 19.84
CA LEU A 644 -19.27 1.90 20.06
C LEU A 644 -18.36 2.42 18.94
N ARG A 645 -18.73 2.23 17.67
CA ARG A 645 -17.97 2.77 16.52
C ARG A 645 -17.92 4.29 16.52
N THR A 646 -19.03 4.96 16.82
CA THR A 646 -19.04 6.43 16.94
C THR A 646 -18.18 6.90 18.11
N PHE A 647 -18.17 6.16 19.22
CA PHE A 647 -17.27 6.47 20.33
C PHE A 647 -15.80 6.25 19.96
N CYS A 648 -15.43 5.10 19.41
CA CYS A 648 -14.04 4.73 19.12
C CYS A 648 -13.46 5.45 17.90
N ASP A 649 -14.19 5.45 16.79
CA ASP A 649 -13.68 5.84 15.47
C ASP A 649 -14.23 7.19 14.99
N GLY A 650 -15.21 7.77 15.69
CA GLY A 650 -15.89 8.99 15.27
C GLY A 650 -16.78 8.82 14.03
N MET A 651 -17.01 7.58 13.59
CA MET A 651 -17.74 7.25 12.37
C MET A 651 -19.16 6.74 12.67
N PHE A 652 -20.12 7.17 11.86
CA PHE A 652 -21.49 6.64 11.85
C PHE A 652 -21.78 6.01 10.48
N SER A 653 -22.22 4.74 10.46
CA SER A 653 -22.67 4.07 9.22
C SER A 653 -24.19 4.12 9.12
N LEU A 654 -24.69 4.45 7.93
CA LEU A 654 -26.13 4.46 7.61
C LEU A 654 -26.70 3.05 7.46
N ASP A 655 -25.88 2.09 7.00
CA ASP A 655 -26.25 0.68 6.80
C ASP A 655 -25.28 -0.23 7.59
N PRO A 656 -25.51 -0.46 8.89
CA PRO A 656 -24.68 -1.37 9.68
C PRO A 656 -25.06 -2.83 9.43
N ASP A 657 -24.09 -3.67 9.06
CA ASP A 657 -24.26 -5.12 9.06
C ASP A 657 -24.57 -5.65 10.47
N PRO A 658 -25.43 -6.68 10.61
CA PRO A 658 -25.75 -7.25 11.91
C PRO A 658 -24.51 -7.90 12.55
N THR A 659 -24.26 -7.58 13.82
CA THR A 659 -23.14 -8.13 14.58
C THR A 659 -23.28 -9.66 14.74
N VAL A 660 -22.36 -10.40 14.12
CA VAL A 660 -22.26 -11.85 14.27
C VAL A 660 -21.26 -12.15 15.39
N GLY A 661 -21.75 -12.45 16.59
CA GLY A 661 -20.91 -12.78 17.74
C GLY A 661 -20.59 -11.60 18.65
N VAL A 662 -19.33 -11.46 19.05
CA VAL A 662 -18.84 -10.43 20.00
C VAL A 662 -17.63 -9.73 19.40
N ASP A 663 -17.63 -8.40 19.41
CA ASP A 663 -16.56 -7.56 18.88
C ASP A 663 -15.87 -6.79 20.02
N PHE A 664 -14.59 -6.46 19.85
CA PHE A 664 -13.75 -5.92 20.92
C PHE A 664 -13.11 -4.59 20.51
N HIS A 665 -13.38 -3.56 21.28
CA HIS A 665 -12.84 -2.23 21.07
C HIS A 665 -12.08 -1.75 22.31
N VAL A 666 -11.08 -0.88 22.11
CA VAL A 666 -10.30 -0.29 23.20
C VAL A 666 -10.21 1.21 23.00
N ARG A 667 -10.40 1.97 24.08
CA ARG A 667 -10.20 3.42 24.06
C ARG A 667 -9.72 3.95 25.40
N ILE A 668 -8.84 4.94 25.39
CA ILE A 668 -8.39 5.60 26.61
C ILE A 668 -9.21 6.87 26.82
N VAL A 669 -9.71 7.04 28.03
CA VAL A 669 -10.46 8.22 28.47
C VAL A 669 -9.78 8.85 29.67
N GLU A 670 -9.85 10.18 29.77
CA GLU A 670 -9.39 10.92 30.94
C GLU A 670 -10.58 11.15 31.88
N VAL A 671 -10.53 10.54 33.07
CA VAL A 671 -11.67 10.55 34.01
C VAL A 671 -11.62 11.77 34.93
N LYS A 672 -10.40 12.15 35.33
CA LYS A 672 -10.03 13.36 36.06
C LYS A 672 -8.73 13.90 35.46
N PRO A 673 -8.42 15.20 35.59
CA PRO A 673 -7.18 15.77 35.07
C PRO A 673 -5.95 14.95 35.52
N GLY A 674 -5.21 14.42 34.55
CA GLY A 674 -4.02 13.60 34.77
C GLY A 674 -4.25 12.12 35.07
N ILE A 675 -5.50 11.64 35.15
CA ILE A 675 -5.83 10.22 35.37
C ILE A 675 -6.42 9.61 34.10
N LYS A 676 -5.66 8.74 33.46
CA LYS A 676 -6.02 8.06 32.21
C LYS A 676 -6.47 6.63 32.47
N VAL A 677 -7.63 6.28 31.94
CA VAL A 677 -8.21 4.95 32.07
C VAL A 677 -8.34 4.30 30.70
N LYS A 678 -7.84 3.07 30.57
CA LYS A 678 -8.03 2.21 29.40
C LYS A 678 -9.37 1.48 29.51
N LEU A 679 -10.34 1.84 28.68
CA LEU A 679 -11.60 1.13 28.56
C LEU A 679 -11.48 -0.02 27.55
N GLN A 680 -11.83 -1.23 27.98
CA GLN A 680 -12.02 -2.40 27.14
C GLN A 680 -13.51 -2.61 26.93
N LEU A 681 -13.98 -2.44 25.69
CA LEU A 681 -15.39 -2.43 25.34
C LEU A 681 -15.75 -3.70 24.58
N TRP A 682 -16.68 -4.48 25.12
CA TRP A 682 -17.18 -5.70 24.50
C TRP A 682 -18.55 -5.43 23.86
N ASP A 683 -18.59 -5.38 22.54
CA ASP A 683 -19.82 -5.31 21.76
C ASP A 683 -20.42 -6.70 21.62
N THR A 684 -21.73 -6.84 21.83
CA THR A 684 -22.37 -8.16 21.84
C THR A 684 -23.52 -8.24 20.84
N ALA A 685 -23.70 -9.41 20.21
CA ALA A 685 -24.86 -9.68 19.39
C ALA A 685 -26.15 -9.57 20.22
N GLY A 686 -27.12 -8.80 19.72
CA GLY A 686 -28.41 -8.60 20.38
C GLY A 686 -29.49 -9.64 20.04
N GLN A 687 -29.17 -10.68 19.26
CA GLN A 687 -30.14 -11.74 18.97
C GLN A 687 -30.19 -12.75 20.11
N GLU A 688 -31.40 -13.10 20.51
CA GLU A 688 -31.73 -14.09 21.53
C GLU A 688 -31.07 -15.46 21.29
N ARG A 689 -30.85 -15.84 20.02
CA ARG A 689 -30.17 -17.09 19.65
C ARG A 689 -28.69 -17.15 20.07
N PHE A 690 -28.05 -16.00 20.30
CA PHE A 690 -26.64 -15.91 20.72
C PHE A 690 -26.46 -15.57 22.21
N ARG A 691 -27.55 -15.54 22.99
CA ARG A 691 -27.53 -15.17 24.42
C ARG A 691 -26.64 -16.10 25.27
N SER A 692 -26.44 -17.35 24.86
CA SER A 692 -25.49 -18.28 25.48
C SER A 692 -24.02 -17.87 25.29
N ILE A 693 -23.68 -17.26 24.15
CA ILE A 693 -22.34 -16.75 23.84
C ILE A 693 -22.07 -15.48 24.66
N THR A 694 -23.05 -14.58 24.76
CA THR A 694 -22.97 -13.35 25.57
C THR A 694 -22.67 -13.63 27.04
N ARG A 695 -23.20 -14.74 27.60
CA ARG A 695 -22.99 -15.14 29.01
C ARG A 695 -21.52 -15.28 29.41
N ALA A 696 -20.65 -15.71 28.50
CA ALA A 696 -19.22 -15.88 28.78
C ALA A 696 -18.49 -14.56 29.05
N TYR A 697 -19.01 -13.43 28.55
CA TYR A 697 -18.33 -12.13 28.60
C TYR A 697 -18.72 -11.27 29.82
N TYR A 698 -19.78 -11.63 30.55
CA TYR A 698 -20.19 -10.90 31.76
C TYR A 698 -19.19 -11.05 32.91
N ARG A 699 -18.64 -12.25 33.15
CA ARG A 699 -17.86 -12.60 34.37
C ARG A 699 -16.71 -11.66 34.70
N ASN A 700 -16.10 -11.06 33.68
CA ASN A 700 -14.94 -10.19 33.81
C ASN A 700 -15.26 -8.70 33.58
N SER A 701 -16.53 -8.30 33.59
CA SER A 701 -16.92 -6.90 33.37
C SER A 701 -17.15 -6.17 34.69
N VAL A 702 -16.60 -4.96 34.83
CA VAL A 702 -16.84 -4.04 35.97
C VAL A 702 -17.96 -3.04 35.68
N GLY A 703 -18.27 -2.82 34.40
CA GLY A 703 -19.36 -1.96 33.98
C GLY A 703 -20.20 -2.58 32.88
N VAL A 704 -21.51 -2.31 32.90
CA VAL A 704 -22.48 -2.79 31.93
C VAL A 704 -23.27 -1.61 31.38
N LEU A 705 -23.28 -1.46 30.06
CA LEU A 705 -24.15 -0.50 29.37
C LEU A 705 -25.39 -1.24 28.86
N LEU A 706 -26.56 -0.84 29.35
CA LEU A 706 -27.87 -1.35 28.96
C LEU A 706 -28.45 -0.44 27.88
N ILE A 707 -28.52 -0.93 26.65
CA ILE A 707 -28.92 -0.12 25.49
C ILE A 707 -30.34 -0.45 25.07
N TYR A 708 -31.17 0.59 24.89
CA TYR A 708 -32.47 0.48 24.24
C TYR A 708 -32.64 1.56 23.17
N ASP A 709 -33.59 1.33 22.27
CA ASP A 709 -33.95 2.27 21.21
C ASP A 709 -35.17 3.09 21.63
N THR A 710 -35.03 4.41 21.66
CA THR A 710 -36.12 5.34 22.04
C THR A 710 -37.32 5.28 21.10
N THR A 711 -37.14 4.79 19.87
CA THR A 711 -38.21 4.59 18.87
C THR A 711 -38.88 3.22 18.95
N ASN A 712 -38.42 2.32 19.83
CA ASN A 712 -38.93 0.96 19.96
C ASN A 712 -39.18 0.59 21.43
N TYR A 713 -40.44 0.68 21.85
CA TYR A 713 -40.87 0.38 23.23
C TYR A 713 -40.56 -1.06 23.67
N VAL A 714 -40.59 -2.04 22.75
CA VAL A 714 -40.29 -3.45 23.08
C VAL A 714 -38.83 -3.60 23.52
N SER A 715 -37.91 -2.86 22.92
CA SER A 715 -36.50 -2.90 23.35
C SER A 715 -36.31 -2.40 24.78
N PHE A 716 -37.15 -1.47 25.24
CA PHE A 716 -37.14 -0.94 26.60
C PHE A 716 -37.71 -1.94 27.63
N THR A 717 -38.80 -2.63 27.30
CA THR A 717 -39.37 -3.65 28.21
C THR A 717 -38.41 -4.82 28.46
N HIS A 718 -37.56 -5.15 27.48
CA HIS A 718 -36.56 -6.20 27.62
C HIS A 718 -35.33 -5.81 28.46
N VAL A 719 -35.11 -4.51 28.73
CA VAL A 719 -33.98 -4.03 29.54
C VAL A 719 -33.94 -4.69 30.92
N THR A 720 -35.09 -4.90 31.58
CA THR A 720 -35.15 -5.58 32.89
C THR A 720 -34.57 -6.99 32.83
N SER A 721 -34.85 -7.71 31.73
CA SER A 721 -34.32 -9.05 31.50
C SER A 721 -32.80 -9.02 31.29
N TRP A 722 -32.29 -8.06 30.52
CA TRP A 722 -30.85 -7.86 30.35
C TRP A 722 -30.12 -7.47 31.64
N LEU A 723 -30.73 -6.60 32.45
CA LEU A 723 -30.23 -6.18 33.75
C LEU A 723 -30.12 -7.36 34.72
N ASN A 724 -31.18 -8.18 34.81
CA ASN A 724 -31.21 -9.34 35.70
C ASN A 724 -30.20 -10.41 35.28
N ASP A 725 -30.09 -10.68 33.97
CA ASP A 725 -29.07 -11.60 33.44
C ASP A 725 -27.65 -11.13 33.76
N ALA A 726 -27.37 -9.84 33.56
CA ALA A 726 -26.06 -9.26 33.86
C ALA A 726 -25.72 -9.36 35.35
N ARG A 727 -26.66 -9.03 36.24
CA ARG A 727 -26.46 -9.15 37.69
C ARG A 727 -26.12 -10.58 38.11
N GLN A 728 -26.87 -11.57 37.64
CA GLN A 728 -26.65 -12.98 37.97
C GLN A 728 -25.29 -13.52 37.52
N GLN A 729 -24.76 -13.03 36.39
CA GLN A 729 -23.50 -13.55 35.83
C GLN A 729 -22.24 -12.85 36.38
N ILE A 730 -22.39 -11.67 37.01
CA ILE A 730 -21.27 -10.88 37.55
C ILE A 730 -21.05 -11.14 39.04
N GLU A 731 -22.03 -11.71 39.74
CA GLU A 731 -21.85 -12.16 41.13
C GLU A 731 -20.62 -13.07 41.29
N PRO A 732 -19.78 -12.88 42.33
CA PRO A 732 -19.96 -12.01 43.51
C PRO A 732 -19.37 -10.59 43.38
N TYR A 733 -18.99 -10.14 42.18
CA TYR A 733 -18.30 -8.86 42.00
C TYR A 733 -19.26 -7.67 41.92
N HIS A 734 -18.83 -6.50 42.42
CA HIS A 734 -19.58 -5.27 42.32
C HIS A 734 -19.44 -4.66 40.93
N CYS A 735 -20.57 -4.36 40.27
CA CYS A 735 -20.63 -3.85 38.90
C CYS A 735 -21.41 -2.54 38.82
N VAL A 736 -20.96 -1.61 37.98
CA VAL A 736 -21.66 -0.36 37.66
C VAL A 736 -22.56 -0.57 36.45
N PHE A 737 -23.77 -0.02 36.49
CA PHE A 737 -24.76 -0.14 35.41
C PHE A 737 -25.14 1.24 34.90
N LEU A 738 -25.14 1.41 33.59
CA LEU A 738 -25.60 2.63 32.91
C LEU A 738 -26.70 2.26 31.91
N LEU A 739 -27.88 2.85 32.07
CA LEU A 739 -28.95 2.80 31.10
C LEU A 739 -28.73 3.85 30.01
N VAL A 740 -28.77 3.44 28.75
CA VAL A 740 -28.57 4.30 27.58
C VAL A 740 -29.74 4.21 26.62
N GLY A 741 -30.47 5.31 26.47
CA GLY A 741 -31.44 5.48 25.38
C GLY A 741 -30.72 5.93 24.11
N THR A 742 -30.98 5.30 22.97
CA THR A 742 -30.34 5.64 21.69
C THR A 742 -31.33 6.19 20.67
N LYS A 743 -30.80 6.75 19.56
CA LYS A 743 -31.56 7.29 18.41
C LYS A 743 -32.43 8.51 18.73
N ILE A 744 -32.02 9.35 19.69
CA ILE A 744 -32.73 10.60 20.01
C ILE A 744 -32.78 11.61 18.86
N ASP A 745 -31.98 11.41 17.80
CA ASP A 745 -32.12 12.16 16.55
C ASP A 745 -33.46 11.92 15.84
N ARG A 746 -34.20 10.87 16.23
CA ARG A 746 -35.53 10.52 15.71
C ARG A 746 -36.66 10.87 16.68
N GLU A 747 -36.64 12.09 17.20
CA GLU A 747 -37.61 12.57 18.19
C GLU A 747 -39.09 12.41 17.74
N SER A 748 -39.37 12.52 16.44
CA SER A 748 -40.72 12.32 15.88
C SER A 748 -41.23 10.88 15.96
N GLU A 749 -40.34 9.89 16.08
CA GLU A 749 -40.64 8.46 16.16
C GLU A 749 -40.53 7.93 17.61
N ARG A 750 -40.31 8.83 18.60
CA ARG A 750 -40.09 8.44 20.00
C ARG A 750 -41.32 7.71 20.57
N GLN A 751 -41.06 6.55 21.15
CA GLN A 751 -42.05 5.73 21.86
C GLN A 751 -41.79 5.64 23.36
N VAL A 752 -40.58 5.94 23.82
CA VAL A 752 -40.18 5.94 25.24
C VAL A 752 -39.79 7.36 25.65
N SER A 753 -40.49 7.91 26.64
CA SER A 753 -40.20 9.26 27.12
C SER A 753 -38.93 9.29 27.98
N THR A 754 -38.25 10.44 28.03
CA THR A 754 -37.05 10.61 28.86
C THR A 754 -37.39 10.44 30.35
N GLU A 755 -38.59 10.80 30.79
CA GLU A 755 -39.09 10.57 32.15
C GLU A 755 -39.25 9.08 32.46
N GLU A 756 -39.73 8.27 31.52
CA GLU A 756 -39.86 6.81 31.69
C GLU A 756 -38.49 6.15 31.84
N GLY A 757 -37.53 6.50 30.98
CA GLY A 757 -36.15 6.01 31.07
C GLY A 757 -35.49 6.39 32.40
N LYS A 758 -35.69 7.64 32.85
CA LYS A 758 -35.19 8.12 34.13
C LYS A 758 -35.86 7.43 35.33
N ALA A 759 -37.18 7.27 35.31
CA ALA A 759 -37.92 6.58 36.37
C ALA A 759 -37.49 5.12 36.51
N PHE A 760 -37.20 4.43 35.40
CA PHE A 760 -36.65 3.08 35.42
C PHE A 760 -35.26 3.04 36.07
N ALA A 761 -34.40 3.99 35.72
CA ALA A 761 -33.04 4.08 36.24
C ALA A 761 -33.04 4.37 37.75
N ASP A 762 -33.90 5.30 38.20
CA ASP A 762 -34.11 5.63 39.61
C ASP A 762 -34.65 4.41 40.39
N PHE A 763 -35.61 3.67 39.81
CA PHE A 763 -36.19 2.46 40.44
C PHE A 763 -35.15 1.35 40.64
N HIS A 764 -34.23 1.19 39.69
CA HIS A 764 -33.17 0.18 39.76
C HIS A 764 -31.85 0.67 40.35
N ASN A 765 -31.78 1.93 40.75
CA ASN A 765 -30.60 2.63 41.28
C ASN A 765 -29.39 2.53 40.34
N ILE A 766 -29.59 2.87 39.07
CA ILE A 766 -28.57 2.88 38.01
C ILE A 766 -28.53 4.26 37.33
N SER A 767 -27.41 4.60 36.72
CA SER A 767 -27.24 5.86 35.98
C SER A 767 -28.04 5.85 34.66
N PHE A 768 -28.44 7.02 34.15
CA PHE A 768 -29.19 7.16 32.89
C PHE A 768 -28.64 8.27 32.00
N ILE A 769 -28.58 8.01 30.69
CA ILE A 769 -28.24 8.99 29.65
C ILE A 769 -28.94 8.65 28.32
N GLU A 770 -29.28 9.65 27.52
CA GLU A 770 -29.74 9.43 26.14
C GLU A 770 -28.68 9.91 25.15
N THR A 771 -28.54 9.23 24.01
CA THR A 771 -27.46 9.44 23.04
C THR A 771 -27.95 9.34 21.59
N SER A 772 -27.26 10.01 20.68
CA SER A 772 -27.40 9.77 19.23
C SER A 772 -26.04 9.51 18.60
N SER A 773 -25.86 8.30 18.06
CA SER A 773 -24.67 7.97 17.27
C SER A 773 -24.60 8.76 15.96
N LYS A 774 -25.75 9.16 15.39
CA LYS A 774 -25.80 9.89 14.12
C LYS A 774 -25.31 11.34 14.27
N SER A 775 -25.74 12.03 15.33
CA SER A 775 -25.31 13.41 15.61
C SER A 775 -24.14 13.47 16.59
N THR A 776 -23.63 12.33 17.05
CA THR A 776 -22.58 12.18 18.08
C THR A 776 -22.93 12.76 19.47
N LEU A 777 -24.19 13.15 19.67
CA LEU A 777 -24.65 13.83 20.87
C LEU A 777 -24.65 12.89 22.08
N TYR A 778 -24.02 13.33 23.18
CA TYR A 778 -23.88 12.62 24.47
C TYR A 778 -23.17 11.26 24.44
N VAL A 779 -22.58 10.88 23.29
CA VAL A 779 -21.87 9.60 23.14
C VAL A 779 -20.61 9.57 24.01
N GLN A 780 -19.82 10.65 24.01
CA GLN A 780 -18.59 10.73 24.80
C GLN A 780 -18.90 10.78 26.31
N GLU A 781 -19.93 11.53 26.66
CA GLU A 781 -20.42 11.74 28.01
C GLU A 781 -20.89 10.43 28.64
N ALA A 782 -21.55 9.54 27.88
CA ALA A 782 -22.01 8.25 28.37
C ALA A 782 -20.85 7.37 28.89
N PHE A 783 -19.79 7.22 28.08
CA PHE A 783 -18.62 6.42 28.48
C PHE A 783 -17.77 7.12 29.55
N ALA A 784 -17.69 8.45 29.53
CA ALA A 784 -17.03 9.21 30.58
C ALA A 784 -17.75 9.09 31.94
N LEU A 785 -19.09 9.06 31.94
CA LEU A 785 -19.92 8.93 33.13
C LEU A 785 -19.67 7.57 33.81
N ILE A 786 -19.81 6.47 33.07
CA ILE A 786 -19.60 5.13 33.66
C ILE A 786 -18.14 4.93 34.10
N ALA A 787 -17.16 5.44 33.35
CA ALA A 787 -15.75 5.39 33.73
C ALA A 787 -15.48 6.16 35.04
N ARG A 788 -16.12 7.33 35.21
CA ARG A 788 -16.01 8.13 36.44
C ARG A 788 -16.64 7.43 37.64
N GLU A 789 -17.82 6.85 37.47
CA GLU A 789 -18.51 6.13 38.54
C GLU A 789 -17.70 4.90 39.00
N ILE A 790 -17.12 4.13 38.08
CA ILE A 790 -16.23 3.01 38.41
C ILE A 790 -14.99 3.50 39.15
N TYR A 791 -14.39 4.60 38.68
CA TYR A 791 -13.19 5.17 39.30
C TYR A 791 -13.44 5.72 40.71
N ASP A 792 -14.57 6.37 40.94
CA ASP A 792 -14.92 6.88 42.27
C ASP A 792 -15.16 5.72 43.25
N LEU A 793 -15.84 4.64 42.83
CA LEU A 793 -16.00 3.42 43.63
C LEU A 793 -14.69 2.68 43.90
N LEU A 794 -13.73 2.77 42.97
CA LEU A 794 -12.38 2.24 43.15
C LEU A 794 -11.61 3.02 44.21
N ILE A 795 -11.70 4.35 44.21
CA ILE A 795 -11.08 5.20 45.25
C ILE A 795 -11.74 4.98 46.62
N GLU A 796 -13.07 4.81 46.66
CA GLU A 796 -13.81 4.50 47.90
C GLU A 796 -13.52 3.10 48.45
N GLY A 797 -12.80 2.24 47.71
CA GLY A 797 -12.48 0.87 48.10
C GLY A 797 -13.65 -0.11 48.03
N ARG A 798 -14.76 0.29 47.41
CA ARG A 798 -15.93 -0.59 47.17
C ARG A 798 -15.68 -1.55 46.01
N ILE A 799 -14.91 -1.12 45.01
CA ILE A 799 -14.35 -1.97 43.95
C ILE A 799 -12.85 -2.04 44.19
N ASN A 800 -12.26 -3.24 44.14
CA ASN A 800 -10.82 -3.44 44.39
C ASN A 800 -10.18 -4.20 43.23
N VAL A 801 -8.90 -3.94 42.98
CA VAL A 801 -8.08 -4.72 42.04
C VAL A 801 -7.80 -6.09 42.66
N GLN A 802 -8.44 -7.14 42.16
CA GLN A 802 -8.32 -8.51 42.68
C GLN A 802 -7.56 -9.42 41.70
N LYS A 803 -6.71 -10.31 42.21
CA LYS A 803 -6.04 -11.33 41.40
C LYS A 803 -7.05 -12.38 40.93
N GLY A 804 -7.21 -12.54 39.62
CA GLY A 804 -8.12 -13.53 39.00
C GLY A 804 -9.43 -12.96 38.46
N TRP A 805 -9.69 -11.66 38.65
CA TRP A 805 -10.82 -10.96 38.02
C TRP A 805 -10.30 -9.83 37.13
N ASP A 806 -10.65 -9.87 35.85
CA ASP A 806 -10.12 -8.92 34.85
C ASP A 806 -10.96 -7.63 34.71
N GLY A 807 -11.94 -7.42 35.59
CA GLY A 807 -12.82 -6.24 35.56
C GLY A 807 -12.08 -4.92 35.75
N VAL A 808 -11.16 -4.88 36.72
CA VAL A 808 -10.30 -3.72 36.99
C VAL A 808 -8.85 -4.18 37.11
N LYS A 809 -7.94 -3.51 36.38
CA LYS A 809 -6.49 -3.70 36.53
C LYS A 809 -5.80 -2.37 36.77
N ALA A 810 -4.74 -2.40 37.59
CA ALA A 810 -3.81 -1.29 37.70
C ALA A 810 -2.93 -1.25 36.43
N GLY A 811 -2.72 -0.04 35.90
CA GLY A 811 -1.79 0.20 34.81
C GLY A 811 -0.34 0.20 35.27
N PRO A 812 0.62 0.17 34.34
CA PRO A 812 2.05 0.00 34.63
C PRO A 812 2.66 1.11 35.53
N ASN A 813 2.01 2.26 35.67
CA ASN A 813 2.50 3.41 36.45
C ASN A 813 2.02 3.44 37.92
N VAL A 814 1.05 2.60 38.31
CA VAL A 814 0.52 2.61 39.67
C VAL A 814 1.25 1.55 40.49
N ALA A 815 2.15 1.99 41.38
CA ALA A 815 2.74 1.10 42.38
C ALA A 815 1.62 0.43 43.18
N ALA A 816 1.60 -0.90 43.22
CA ALA A 816 0.58 -1.67 43.89
C ALA A 816 0.36 -1.13 45.33
N PRO A 817 -0.88 -0.81 45.74
CA PRO A 817 -1.13 -0.34 47.09
C PRO A 817 -0.67 -1.42 48.07
N ALA A 818 0.15 -1.02 49.04
CA ALA A 818 0.65 -1.87 50.10
C ALA A 818 -0.53 -2.58 50.76
N GLN A 819 -0.56 -3.90 50.64
CA GLN A 819 -1.57 -4.73 51.28
C GLN A 819 -1.37 -4.64 52.79
N ASN A 820 -2.33 -4.03 53.49
CA ASN A 820 -2.52 -4.26 54.92
C ASN A 820 -2.84 -5.74 55.12
N GLN A 821 -1.85 -6.51 55.55
CA GLN A 821 -2.07 -7.87 56.05
C GLN A 821 -2.89 -7.80 57.34
N PRO A 822 -3.84 -8.73 57.56
CA PRO A 822 -4.51 -8.83 58.85
C PRO A 822 -3.49 -9.28 59.91
N ILE A 823 -3.51 -8.60 61.05
CA ILE A 823 -2.75 -8.98 62.23
C ILE A 823 -3.39 -10.24 62.82
N ASP A 824 -2.81 -11.41 62.53
CA ASP A 824 -3.12 -12.62 63.28
C ASP A 824 -2.36 -12.59 64.61
N VAL A 825 -3.08 -12.21 65.66
CA VAL A 825 -2.69 -12.45 67.05
C VAL A 825 -3.02 -13.91 67.37
N THR A 826 -2.04 -14.80 67.37
CA THR A 826 -1.97 -15.91 68.35
C THR A 826 -0.64 -16.69 68.30
N GLN A 827 0.01 -16.70 69.47
CA GLN A 827 0.86 -17.77 70.03
C GLN A 827 2.29 -17.99 69.50
N ASN A 828 3.23 -17.37 70.23
CA ASN A 828 4.35 -18.01 70.94
C ASN A 828 4.74 -19.44 70.52
N ASN A 829 5.96 -19.64 70.00
CA ASN A 829 7.13 -20.03 70.81
C ASN A 829 8.33 -20.43 69.93
N GLN A 830 9.52 -20.01 70.39
CA GLN A 830 10.80 -20.75 70.31
C GLN A 830 11.42 -21.02 68.92
N ASN A 831 12.48 -20.30 68.55
CA ASN A 831 13.87 -20.63 68.93
C ASN A 831 14.90 -19.87 68.07
N TYR A 832 15.75 -19.15 68.79
CA TYR A 832 17.19 -18.90 68.62
C TYR A 832 17.97 -19.41 67.38
N ARG A 833 18.89 -18.50 66.98
CA ARG A 833 20.22 -18.64 66.33
C ARG A 833 20.26 -18.57 64.80
N SER A 834 21.28 -18.02 64.13
CA SER A 834 22.34 -17.02 64.37
C SER A 834 23.35 -17.24 63.22
N GLY A 835 23.72 -16.18 62.49
CA GLY A 835 24.93 -16.11 61.65
C GLY A 835 24.89 -16.94 60.35
N CYS A 836 25.71 -16.68 59.34
CA CYS A 836 26.70 -15.64 59.10
C CYS A 836 27.09 -15.70 57.61
N CYS A 837 27.71 -14.63 57.12
CA CYS A 837 28.24 -14.42 55.77
C CYS A 837 29.21 -15.51 55.25
N GLY A 838 29.36 -15.56 53.93
CA GLY A 838 30.65 -15.85 53.27
C GLY A 838 30.58 -16.86 52.12
N GLY A 839 30.91 -16.40 50.91
CA GLY A 839 31.08 -17.20 49.70
C GLY A 839 30.96 -16.34 48.46
#